data_AF-A0AAE3L4S3-F1
#
_entry.id   AF-A0AAE3L4S3-F1
#
_cell.length_a   1.000
_cell.length_b   1.000
_cell.length_c   1.000
_cell.angle_alpha   90.00
_cell.angle_beta   90.00
_cell.angle_gamma   90.00
#
_symmetry.space_group_name_H-M   'P 1'
#
loop_
_entity.id
_entity.type
_entity.pdbx_description
1 polymer ?
#
loop_
_entity_poly.entity_id
_entity_poly.type
_entity_poly.pdbx_seq_one_letter_code
_entity_poly.pdbx_strand_id
1 'polypeptide(L)'
;MTAALLLIDAQNDFLAYPGIEPEPAVLIERLSALLGRYRALGLPVFHIHTVTHPWLDDAMPHWLQEGRRLCVAGTAGCQPPAVLAPVAGDAGVFSKTFHSAFNVPGLEQALAGHNVQCLILAGLFLHVCVRETAVDAYARGYRITIAADATGSYDSTHAEVTRSFLQRFVSFDDQSALLARLDRQAASHVAESERPVTWSSGCIDGQSVNASQPGRSVDCFNPVDLSYRGRLKLAGRSEVVAAVAAAAQAAATWETTVAGMRRTILNAWRESLDAARDEFVELLAEEIGKPLRDGHAEMDAAAGHLTTVIEQIDAGSPWWQQRGDGWFARRRPYGAVALITPWNNPVAIAVGKIAPAVACGNSVVWKASPRAPAVAQRLMASLLESGMPGAVVNLLLGEADVARMLAADPAIRAVSLTGSMQAGSELAVICGRALKPLHAELGGNNAALVMSGADLGQAASELARAGTSFAGQRCTAIRRIVVHESLLTPFVAAMRTRLLALRLGSPLAADTDIGPLLTPEHRQTVRAAIDQARADGAVCHCGGEIPDGLESGGWLTPALLQADDPALAIVQRETFGPVMVVQPARDIEHALELANGVDQGLAAAFYGTDPAQRARFMAASECGLLRFDQSAPGAHRSAPFSGWKRSGLGPPEHGAWDMDIYTRIQTVYGDAAGLEEKLRFT
;
A
#
# COMPACT_ATOMS: atom_id res chain seq x y z
N MET A 1 -0.96 -18.36 9.39
CA MET A 1 -2.03 -18.42 10.41
C MET A 1 -2.72 -19.76 10.25
N THR A 2 -2.99 -20.51 11.31
CA THR A 2 -3.66 -21.82 11.18
C THR A 2 -5.15 -21.63 11.03
N ALA A 3 -5.70 -22.08 9.90
CA ALA A 3 -7.14 -22.17 9.68
C ALA A 3 -7.62 -23.56 10.07
N ALA A 4 -8.74 -23.65 10.80
CA ALA A 4 -9.36 -24.91 11.16
C ALA A 4 -10.74 -25.03 10.51
N LEU A 5 -11.11 -26.25 10.12
CA LEU A 5 -12.47 -26.56 9.69
C LEU A 5 -13.29 -27.00 10.89
N LEU A 6 -14.40 -26.31 11.15
CA LEU A 6 -15.42 -26.73 12.12
C LEU A 6 -16.61 -27.27 11.34
N LEU A 7 -16.82 -28.57 11.44
CA LEU A 7 -17.95 -29.26 10.83
C LEU A 7 -19.09 -29.34 11.86
N ILE A 8 -20.15 -28.58 11.64
CA ILE A 8 -21.22 -28.36 12.63
C ILE A 8 -22.47 -29.14 12.22
N ASP A 9 -22.93 -30.03 13.11
CA ASP A 9 -24.22 -30.71 13.03
C ASP A 9 -24.44 -31.52 11.73
N ALA A 10 -23.37 -32.03 11.11
CA ALA A 10 -23.40 -32.86 9.90
C ALA A 10 -23.91 -34.30 10.14
N GLN A 11 -24.95 -34.46 10.95
CA GLN A 11 -25.49 -35.75 11.42
C GLN A 11 -26.68 -36.23 10.58
N ASN A 12 -26.89 -37.55 10.49
CA ASN A 12 -27.90 -38.18 9.64
C ASN A 12 -29.32 -37.65 9.88
N ASP A 13 -29.72 -37.45 11.13
CA ASP A 13 -31.06 -36.93 11.45
C ASP A 13 -31.28 -35.50 10.91
N PHE A 14 -30.25 -34.65 10.95
CA PHE A 14 -30.35 -33.28 10.44
C PHE A 14 -30.20 -33.19 8.93
N LEU A 15 -29.40 -34.06 8.31
CA LEU A 15 -29.32 -34.18 6.85
C LEU A 15 -30.62 -34.75 6.26
N ALA A 16 -31.38 -35.54 7.03
CA ALA A 16 -32.69 -36.04 6.65
C ALA A 16 -33.83 -35.04 6.93
N TYR A 17 -33.53 -33.86 7.47
CA TYR A 17 -34.54 -32.85 7.79
C TYR A 17 -35.21 -32.35 6.49
N PRO A 18 -36.55 -32.33 6.41
CA PRO A 18 -37.24 -31.91 5.19
C PRO A 18 -36.94 -30.46 4.81
N GLY A 19 -36.68 -30.22 3.53
CA GLY A 19 -36.50 -28.87 2.99
C GLY A 19 -35.12 -28.26 3.19
N ILE A 20 -34.10 -29.04 3.59
CA ILE A 20 -32.72 -28.55 3.63
C ILE A 20 -32.24 -28.13 2.23
N GLU A 21 -31.80 -26.88 2.13
CA GLU A 21 -31.13 -26.31 0.97
C GLU A 21 -29.69 -25.90 1.32
N PRO A 22 -28.68 -26.22 0.47
CA PRO A 22 -28.79 -27.03 -0.76
C PRO A 22 -29.17 -28.49 -0.44
N GLU A 23 -29.67 -29.21 -1.44
CA GLU A 23 -30.12 -30.60 -1.30
C GLU A 23 -29.08 -31.45 -0.54
N PRO A 24 -29.49 -32.33 0.41
CA PRO A 24 -28.56 -33.07 1.26
C PRO A 24 -27.43 -33.81 0.52
N ALA A 25 -27.70 -34.37 -0.67
CA ALA A 25 -26.66 -35.04 -1.46
C ALA A 25 -25.54 -34.06 -1.89
N VAL A 26 -25.92 -32.86 -2.37
CA VAL A 26 -24.99 -31.80 -2.77
C VAL A 26 -24.24 -31.25 -1.55
N LEU A 27 -24.93 -31.08 -0.44
CA LEU A 27 -24.32 -30.62 0.81
C LEU A 27 -23.26 -31.62 1.30
N ILE A 28 -23.58 -32.93 1.32
CA ILE A 28 -22.65 -34.00 1.71
C ILE A 28 -21.42 -34.01 0.80
N GLU A 29 -21.60 -33.87 -0.51
CA GLU A 29 -20.50 -33.80 -1.47
C GLU A 29 -19.54 -32.64 -1.16
N ARG A 30 -20.09 -31.44 -0.97
CA ARG A 30 -19.30 -30.23 -0.69
C ARG A 30 -18.58 -30.30 0.65
N LEU A 31 -19.27 -30.76 1.69
CA LEU A 31 -18.69 -31.00 3.02
C LEU A 31 -17.56 -32.03 2.94
N SER A 32 -17.79 -33.14 2.24
CA SER A 32 -16.80 -34.21 2.06
C SER A 32 -15.54 -33.71 1.35
N ALA A 33 -15.69 -32.90 0.31
CA ALA A 33 -14.56 -32.35 -0.42
C ALA A 33 -13.74 -31.37 0.43
N LEU A 34 -14.37 -30.47 1.20
CA LEU A 34 -13.67 -29.61 2.16
C LEU A 34 -12.94 -30.43 3.23
N LEU A 35 -13.65 -31.38 3.83
CA LEU A 35 -13.13 -32.27 4.86
C LEU A 35 -11.92 -33.08 4.35
N GLY A 36 -12.06 -33.69 3.18
CA GLY A 36 -11.02 -34.46 2.52
C GLY A 36 -9.78 -33.62 2.23
N ARG A 37 -9.96 -32.36 1.81
CA ARG A 37 -8.81 -31.48 1.54
C ARG A 37 -8.10 -31.03 2.81
N TYR A 38 -8.84 -30.66 3.86
CA TYR A 38 -8.25 -30.33 5.15
C TYR A 38 -7.41 -31.49 5.71
N ARG A 39 -7.95 -32.71 5.65
CA ARG A 39 -7.23 -33.94 6.06
C ARG A 39 -5.99 -34.20 5.20
N ALA A 40 -6.11 -34.06 3.87
CA ALA A 40 -4.98 -34.26 2.96
C ALA A 40 -3.82 -33.26 3.20
N LEU A 41 -4.13 -32.08 3.76
CA LEU A 41 -3.16 -31.05 4.10
C LEU A 41 -2.70 -31.10 5.56
N GLY A 42 -3.19 -32.05 6.36
CA GLY A 42 -2.88 -32.12 7.79
C GLY A 42 -3.39 -30.91 8.60
N LEU A 43 -4.40 -30.20 8.09
CA LEU A 43 -4.99 -29.05 8.77
C LEU A 43 -6.02 -29.51 9.82
N PRO A 44 -6.17 -28.77 10.93
CA PRO A 44 -7.04 -29.20 12.02
C PRO A 44 -8.51 -29.20 11.62
N VAL A 45 -9.17 -30.33 11.88
CA VAL A 45 -10.61 -30.55 11.68
C VAL A 45 -11.28 -30.83 13.01
N PHE A 46 -12.32 -30.07 13.33
CA PHE A 46 -13.12 -30.23 14.54
C PHE A 46 -14.55 -30.61 14.17
N HIS A 47 -15.05 -31.70 14.75
CA HIS A 47 -16.43 -32.13 14.57
C HIS A 47 -17.26 -31.67 15.75
N ILE A 48 -18.33 -30.92 15.47
CA ILE A 48 -19.26 -30.43 16.46
C ILE A 48 -20.60 -31.14 16.23
N HIS A 49 -20.92 -32.09 17.10
CA HIS A 49 -22.15 -32.89 17.02
C HIS A 49 -23.15 -32.43 18.06
N THR A 50 -24.42 -32.31 17.68
CA THR A 50 -25.49 -32.22 18.66
C THR A 50 -25.81 -33.62 19.18
N VAL A 51 -25.88 -33.78 20.49
CA VAL A 51 -26.27 -35.05 21.12
C VAL A 51 -27.38 -34.76 22.10
N THR A 52 -28.53 -35.40 21.91
CA THR A 52 -29.68 -35.26 22.80
C THR A 52 -29.91 -36.54 23.59
N HIS A 53 -30.47 -36.43 24.79
CA HIS A 53 -30.72 -37.60 25.67
C HIS A 53 -32.20 -37.75 25.96
N PRO A 54 -32.84 -38.93 25.74
CA PRO A 54 -34.31 -39.08 25.84
C PRO A 54 -34.94 -38.66 27.17
N TRP A 55 -34.14 -38.63 28.23
CA TRP A 55 -34.57 -38.42 29.61
C TRP A 55 -34.24 -37.02 30.15
N LEU A 56 -33.54 -36.18 29.37
CA LEU A 56 -33.20 -34.81 29.71
C LEU A 56 -34.09 -33.83 28.93
N ASP A 57 -34.39 -32.66 29.50
CA ASP A 57 -35.09 -31.57 28.77
C ASP A 57 -34.08 -30.66 28.05
N ASP A 58 -33.22 -31.28 27.23
CA ASP A 58 -32.06 -30.65 26.59
C ASP A 58 -32.24 -30.44 25.08
N ALA A 59 -33.42 -30.77 24.53
CA ALA A 59 -33.69 -30.65 23.11
C ALA A 59 -34.22 -29.26 22.75
N MET A 60 -33.45 -28.51 21.96
CA MET A 60 -33.88 -27.23 21.40
C MET A 60 -34.97 -27.43 20.32
N PRO A 61 -35.80 -26.41 20.02
CA PRO A 61 -36.97 -26.55 19.14
C PRO A 61 -36.68 -27.13 17.75
N HIS A 62 -35.54 -26.82 17.13
CA HIS A 62 -35.15 -27.34 15.81
C HIS A 62 -34.48 -28.72 15.85
N TRP A 63 -34.31 -29.29 17.05
CA TRP A 63 -33.92 -30.70 17.26
C TRP A 63 -35.13 -31.58 17.54
N LEU A 64 -36.33 -31.03 17.41
CA LEU A 64 -37.60 -31.73 17.47
C LEU A 64 -38.23 -31.67 16.08
N GLN A 65 -38.59 -32.82 15.54
CA GLN A 65 -39.33 -32.93 14.30
C GLN A 65 -40.58 -33.76 14.55
N GLU A 66 -41.76 -33.16 14.36
CA GLU A 66 -43.06 -33.83 14.57
C GLU A 66 -43.19 -34.50 15.95
N GLY A 67 -42.59 -33.90 16.98
CA GLY A 67 -42.58 -34.44 18.35
C GLY A 67 -41.53 -35.54 18.60
N ARG A 68 -40.79 -35.97 17.58
CA ARG A 68 -39.62 -36.84 17.72
C ARG A 68 -38.35 -36.01 17.95
N ARG A 69 -37.53 -36.46 18.89
CA ARG A 69 -36.21 -35.88 19.15
C ARG A 69 -35.16 -36.42 18.16
N LEU A 70 -34.34 -35.51 17.65
CA LEU A 70 -33.26 -35.77 16.70
C LEU A 70 -31.92 -35.91 17.40
N CYS A 71 -30.98 -36.62 16.77
CA CYS A 71 -29.62 -36.85 17.23
C CYS A 71 -29.55 -37.45 18.65
N VAL A 72 -30.43 -38.43 18.91
CA VAL A 72 -30.49 -39.13 20.20
C VAL A 72 -29.24 -39.99 20.39
N ALA A 73 -28.57 -39.85 21.53
CA ALA A 73 -27.36 -40.59 21.87
C ALA A 73 -27.51 -42.10 21.64
N GLY A 74 -26.56 -42.69 20.90
CA GLY A 74 -26.55 -44.12 20.59
C GLY A 74 -27.40 -44.54 19.38
N THR A 75 -28.11 -43.61 18.72
CA THR A 75 -28.86 -43.90 17.49
C THR A 75 -28.03 -43.64 16.23
N ALA A 76 -28.40 -44.28 15.11
CA ALA A 76 -27.80 -44.00 13.80
C ALA A 76 -28.02 -42.54 13.34
N GLY A 77 -29.12 -41.92 13.77
CA GLY A 77 -29.44 -40.52 13.50
C GLY A 77 -28.47 -39.52 14.12
N CYS A 78 -27.87 -39.89 15.26
CA CYS A 78 -26.84 -39.11 15.96
C CYS A 78 -25.44 -39.25 15.33
N GLN A 79 -25.25 -40.11 14.34
CA GLN A 79 -23.98 -40.26 13.64
C GLN A 79 -23.99 -39.45 12.33
N PRO A 80 -22.87 -38.87 11.90
CA PRO A 80 -22.72 -38.38 10.53
C PRO A 80 -22.73 -39.54 9.51
N PRO A 81 -23.03 -39.27 8.23
CA PRO A 81 -22.78 -40.22 7.15
C PRO A 81 -21.31 -40.66 7.15
N ALA A 82 -21.03 -41.90 6.72
CA ALA A 82 -19.69 -42.48 6.78
C ALA A 82 -18.60 -41.60 6.11
N VAL A 83 -18.94 -40.87 5.05
CA VAL A 83 -18.00 -39.98 4.34
C VAL A 83 -17.63 -38.73 5.14
N LEU A 84 -18.49 -38.30 6.07
CA LEU A 84 -18.28 -37.15 6.95
C LEU A 84 -17.84 -37.57 8.37
N ALA A 85 -17.75 -38.87 8.64
CA ALA A 85 -17.42 -39.38 9.96
C ALA A 85 -16.01 -38.94 10.41
N PRO A 86 -15.81 -38.66 11.71
CA PRO A 86 -14.49 -38.39 12.26
C PRO A 86 -13.52 -39.56 12.01
N VAL A 87 -12.26 -39.26 11.74
CA VAL A 87 -11.20 -40.26 11.55
C VAL A 87 -10.05 -40.01 12.52
N ALA A 88 -9.22 -41.03 12.73
CA ALA A 88 -7.98 -40.88 13.47
C ALA A 88 -7.09 -39.83 12.78
N GLY A 89 -6.79 -38.73 13.49
CA GLY A 89 -6.04 -37.58 12.96
C GLY A 89 -6.84 -36.28 12.91
N ASP A 90 -8.17 -36.33 13.01
CA ASP A 90 -8.97 -35.12 13.24
C ASP A 90 -8.67 -34.53 14.63
N ALA A 91 -8.73 -33.20 14.75
CA ALA A 91 -8.29 -32.45 15.93
C ALA A 91 -9.22 -32.60 17.14
N GLY A 92 -10.46 -33.04 16.93
CA GLY A 92 -11.33 -33.51 17.99
C GLY A 92 -12.80 -33.63 17.60
N VAL A 93 -13.56 -34.33 18.45
CA VAL A 93 -15.01 -34.48 18.34
C VAL A 93 -15.64 -33.95 19.62
N PHE A 94 -16.54 -32.98 19.47
CA PHE A 94 -17.16 -32.23 20.55
C PHE A 94 -18.67 -32.38 20.46
N SER A 95 -19.31 -32.68 21.58
CA SER A 95 -20.78 -32.83 21.64
C SER A 95 -21.40 -31.62 22.32
N LYS A 96 -22.39 -31.00 21.69
CA LYS A 96 -23.14 -29.84 22.21
C LYS A 96 -24.60 -30.19 22.49
N THR A 97 -25.14 -29.51 23.50
CA THR A 97 -26.57 -29.47 23.86
C THR A 97 -27.16 -28.06 23.74
N PHE A 98 -26.40 -27.11 23.17
CA PHE A 98 -26.85 -25.75 22.84
C PHE A 98 -26.54 -25.37 21.39
N HIS A 99 -26.96 -24.17 20.95
CA HIS A 99 -26.80 -23.72 19.56
C HIS A 99 -25.33 -23.58 19.13
N SER A 100 -24.50 -22.92 19.94
CA SER A 100 -23.11 -22.60 19.61
C SER A 100 -22.14 -23.72 19.97
N ALA A 101 -21.14 -23.95 19.11
CA ALA A 101 -20.04 -24.86 19.38
C ALA A 101 -19.19 -24.43 20.59
N PHE A 102 -19.11 -23.12 20.88
CA PHE A 102 -18.31 -22.60 22.01
C PHE A 102 -18.95 -22.85 23.38
N ASN A 103 -20.16 -23.40 23.41
CA ASN A 103 -20.79 -23.85 24.65
C ASN A 103 -20.30 -25.24 25.08
N VAL A 104 -19.46 -25.91 24.27
CA VAL A 104 -18.84 -27.19 24.63
C VAL A 104 -17.54 -26.94 25.42
N PRO A 105 -17.39 -27.50 26.63
CA PRO A 105 -16.13 -27.44 27.36
C PRO A 105 -14.98 -28.03 26.55
N GLY A 106 -13.84 -27.33 26.54
CA GLY A 106 -12.59 -27.81 25.94
C GLY A 106 -12.40 -27.48 24.46
N LEU A 107 -13.44 -27.03 23.72
CA LEU A 107 -13.27 -26.64 22.31
C LEU A 107 -12.27 -25.48 22.17
N GLU A 108 -12.42 -24.42 22.98
CA GLU A 108 -11.54 -23.25 22.94
C GLU A 108 -10.09 -23.61 23.29
N GLN A 109 -9.90 -24.49 24.28
CA GLN A 109 -8.58 -25.00 24.64
C GLN A 109 -7.96 -25.83 23.50
N ALA A 110 -8.75 -26.65 22.82
CA ALA A 110 -8.30 -27.44 21.67
C ALA A 110 -7.93 -26.52 20.49
N LEU A 111 -8.76 -25.52 20.19
CA LEU A 111 -8.46 -24.50 19.17
C LEU A 111 -7.15 -23.75 19.48
N ALA A 112 -6.95 -23.36 20.75
CA ALA A 112 -5.72 -22.73 21.21
C ALA A 112 -4.50 -23.67 21.07
N GLY A 113 -4.66 -24.96 21.40
CA GLY A 113 -3.60 -25.97 21.24
C GLY A 113 -3.13 -26.16 19.80
N HIS A 114 -4.00 -25.89 18.82
CA HIS A 114 -3.68 -25.91 17.40
C HIS A 114 -3.28 -24.53 16.83
N ASN A 115 -3.10 -23.51 17.69
CA ASN A 115 -2.81 -22.12 17.31
C ASN A 115 -3.77 -21.57 16.24
N VAL A 116 -5.06 -21.93 16.36
CA VAL A 116 -6.09 -21.56 15.38
C VAL A 116 -6.42 -20.08 15.54
N GLN A 117 -6.40 -19.35 14.42
CA GLN A 117 -6.77 -17.92 14.37
C GLN A 117 -7.89 -17.63 13.36
N CYS A 118 -8.15 -18.61 12.47
CA CYS A 118 -9.20 -18.54 11.47
C CYS A 118 -10.06 -19.81 11.53
N LEU A 119 -11.38 -19.64 11.50
CA LEU A 119 -12.35 -20.74 11.50
C LEU A 119 -13.10 -20.75 10.18
N ILE A 120 -13.05 -21.90 9.50
CA ILE A 120 -13.94 -22.20 8.38
C ILE A 120 -15.12 -22.98 8.96
N LEU A 121 -16.31 -22.38 8.92
CA LEU A 121 -17.52 -23.02 9.40
C LEU A 121 -18.26 -23.65 8.21
N ALA A 122 -18.60 -24.92 8.34
CA ALA A 122 -19.42 -25.65 7.37
C ALA A 122 -20.35 -26.60 8.12
N GLY A 123 -21.51 -26.93 7.56
CA GLY A 123 -22.46 -27.83 8.24
C GLY A 123 -23.93 -27.48 8.03
N LEU A 124 -24.74 -27.59 9.07
CA LEU A 124 -26.19 -27.42 9.00
C LEU A 124 -26.71 -26.28 9.90
N PHE A 125 -27.87 -25.76 9.50
CA PHE A 125 -28.60 -24.67 10.14
C PHE A 125 -27.84 -23.34 10.13
N LEU A 126 -27.61 -22.79 8.93
CA LEU A 126 -27.07 -21.43 8.78
C LEU A 126 -27.84 -20.41 9.63
N HIS A 127 -29.16 -20.55 9.72
CA HIS A 127 -30.02 -19.64 10.48
C HIS A 127 -29.88 -19.75 12.02
N VAL A 128 -29.25 -20.82 12.54
CA VAL A 128 -29.10 -21.07 13.99
C VAL A 128 -27.70 -21.55 14.39
N CYS A 129 -27.38 -22.85 14.30
CA CYS A 129 -26.17 -23.41 14.91
C CYS A 129 -24.87 -22.83 14.33
N VAL A 130 -24.80 -22.68 13.02
CA VAL A 130 -23.64 -22.05 12.35
C VAL A 130 -23.60 -20.55 12.68
N ARG A 131 -24.75 -19.87 12.72
CA ARG A 131 -24.84 -18.46 13.11
C ARG A 131 -24.34 -18.18 14.51
N GLU A 132 -24.87 -18.89 15.50
CA GLU A 132 -24.51 -18.67 16.90
C GLU A 132 -23.03 -19.00 17.13
N THR A 133 -22.53 -20.07 16.49
CA THR A 133 -21.10 -20.39 16.50
C THR A 133 -20.24 -19.28 15.88
N ALA A 134 -20.69 -18.67 14.77
CA ALA A 134 -19.99 -17.56 14.12
C ALA A 134 -19.96 -16.29 14.98
N VAL A 135 -21.08 -15.96 15.63
CA VAL A 135 -21.17 -14.81 16.55
C VAL A 135 -20.24 -14.99 17.75
N ASP A 136 -20.25 -16.19 18.36
CA ASP A 136 -19.39 -16.51 19.49
C ASP A 136 -17.91 -16.53 19.14
N ALA A 137 -17.56 -17.10 17.98
CA ALA A 137 -16.21 -17.06 17.44
C ALA A 137 -15.72 -15.61 17.27
N TYR A 138 -16.58 -14.75 16.72
CA TYR A 138 -16.22 -13.34 16.48
C TYR A 138 -15.97 -12.60 17.80
N ALA A 139 -16.85 -12.80 18.80
CA ALA A 139 -16.68 -12.20 20.12
C ALA A 139 -15.37 -12.61 20.81
N ARG A 140 -14.82 -13.78 20.45
CA ARG A 140 -13.54 -14.32 20.94
C ARG A 140 -12.33 -13.96 20.07
N GLY A 141 -12.54 -13.14 19.03
CA GLY A 141 -11.46 -12.61 18.19
C GLY A 141 -11.00 -13.50 17.05
N TYR A 142 -11.72 -14.59 16.74
CA TYR A 142 -11.41 -15.41 15.57
C TYR A 142 -11.81 -14.69 14.28
N ARG A 143 -11.01 -14.87 13.22
CA ARG A 143 -11.49 -14.60 11.86
C ARG A 143 -12.41 -15.74 11.43
N ILE A 144 -13.55 -15.44 10.84
CA ILE A 144 -14.52 -16.46 10.42
C ILE A 144 -14.76 -16.36 8.92
N THR A 145 -14.76 -17.51 8.26
CA THR A 145 -15.32 -17.69 6.93
C THR A 145 -16.37 -18.80 6.99
N ILE A 146 -17.56 -18.55 6.46
CA ILE A 146 -18.59 -19.58 6.30
C ILE A 146 -18.49 -20.12 4.87
N ALA A 147 -18.44 -21.44 4.74
CA ALA A 147 -18.54 -22.13 3.45
C ALA A 147 -19.99 -22.03 2.95
N ALA A 148 -20.27 -21.03 2.13
CA ALA A 148 -21.61 -20.53 1.86
C ALA A 148 -22.53 -21.59 1.23
N ASP A 149 -21.96 -22.40 0.35
CA ASP A 149 -22.63 -23.45 -0.40
C ASP A 149 -22.39 -24.85 0.22
N ALA A 150 -21.49 -24.95 1.20
CA ALA A 150 -21.31 -26.12 2.08
C ALA A 150 -21.94 -25.90 3.47
N THR A 151 -22.97 -25.04 3.54
CA THR A 151 -23.80 -24.85 4.73
C THR A 151 -25.27 -24.96 4.36
N GLY A 152 -26.02 -25.82 5.06
CA GLY A 152 -27.44 -26.06 4.80
C GLY A 152 -28.40 -25.30 5.73
N SER A 153 -29.63 -25.07 5.27
CA SER A 153 -30.74 -24.54 6.08
C SER A 153 -32.08 -25.02 5.52
N TYR A 154 -33.06 -25.33 6.38
CA TYR A 154 -34.45 -25.59 5.96
C TYR A 154 -35.33 -24.34 5.97
N ASP A 155 -34.82 -23.23 6.52
CA ASP A 155 -35.44 -21.92 6.49
C ASP A 155 -34.56 -21.01 5.63
N SER A 156 -34.87 -20.90 4.35
CA SER A 156 -34.10 -20.12 3.37
C SER A 156 -34.22 -18.61 3.65
N THR A 157 -35.41 -18.15 4.05
CA THR A 157 -35.65 -16.73 4.37
C THR A 157 -34.82 -16.30 5.58
N HIS A 158 -34.82 -17.08 6.65
CA HIS A 158 -34.02 -16.77 7.83
C HIS A 158 -32.52 -16.95 7.58
N ALA A 159 -32.13 -17.90 6.73
CA ALA A 159 -30.74 -18.05 6.30
C ALA A 159 -30.23 -16.83 5.51
N GLU A 160 -31.05 -16.24 4.64
CA GLU A 160 -30.70 -15.01 3.91
C GLU A 160 -30.55 -13.81 4.84
N VAL A 161 -31.49 -13.61 5.77
CA VAL A 161 -31.39 -12.56 6.80
C VAL A 161 -30.13 -12.75 7.64
N THR A 162 -29.83 -14.00 8.00
CA THR A 162 -28.63 -14.34 8.75
C THR A 162 -27.36 -14.04 7.97
N ARG A 163 -27.32 -14.37 6.68
CA ARG A 163 -26.20 -14.05 5.79
C ARG A 163 -25.97 -12.54 5.74
N SER A 164 -27.03 -11.75 5.55
CA SER A 164 -26.97 -10.28 5.55
C SER A 164 -26.45 -9.71 6.88
N PHE A 165 -26.85 -10.30 8.01
CA PHE A 165 -26.36 -9.91 9.33
C PHE A 165 -24.87 -10.23 9.52
N LEU A 166 -24.46 -11.46 9.22
CA LEU A 166 -23.09 -11.95 9.47
C LEU A 166 -22.05 -11.33 8.54
N GLN A 167 -22.41 -10.94 7.31
CA GLN A 167 -21.50 -10.32 6.33
C GLN A 167 -20.77 -9.06 6.84
N ARG A 168 -21.25 -8.46 7.94
CA ARG A 168 -20.61 -7.32 8.61
C ARG A 168 -19.27 -7.69 9.29
N PHE A 169 -19.08 -8.96 9.64
CA PHE A 169 -17.91 -9.43 10.40
C PHE A 169 -17.44 -10.87 10.06
N VAL A 170 -18.12 -11.54 9.14
CA VAL A 170 -17.80 -12.89 8.63
C VAL A 170 -17.71 -12.85 7.12
N SER A 171 -16.72 -13.53 6.52
CA SER A 171 -16.68 -13.70 5.06
C SER A 171 -17.48 -14.93 4.63
N PHE A 172 -18.06 -14.89 3.43
CA PHE A 172 -18.77 -16.00 2.82
C PHE A 172 -18.03 -16.38 1.54
N ASP A 173 -17.51 -17.60 1.49
CA ASP A 173 -16.81 -18.13 0.33
C ASP A 173 -17.49 -19.44 -0.08
N ASP A 174 -17.64 -19.67 -1.38
CA ASP A 174 -18.08 -20.97 -1.89
C ASP A 174 -16.96 -22.02 -1.72
N GLN A 175 -17.35 -23.29 -1.66
CA GLN A 175 -16.47 -24.43 -1.42
C GLN A 175 -15.34 -24.51 -2.45
N SER A 176 -15.62 -24.22 -3.71
CA SER A 176 -14.61 -24.21 -4.77
C SER A 176 -13.55 -23.13 -4.54
N ALA A 177 -13.95 -21.95 -4.07
CA ALA A 177 -13.02 -20.85 -3.73
C ALA A 177 -12.17 -21.20 -2.51
N LEU A 178 -12.78 -21.84 -1.50
CA LEU A 178 -12.08 -22.35 -0.32
C LEU A 178 -11.04 -23.41 -0.68
N LEU A 179 -11.40 -24.39 -1.51
CA LEU A 179 -10.49 -25.43 -1.99
C LEU A 179 -9.34 -24.84 -2.80
N ALA A 180 -9.63 -23.94 -3.74
CA ALA A 180 -8.60 -23.28 -4.53
C ALA A 180 -7.63 -22.47 -3.66
N ARG A 181 -8.10 -21.86 -2.57
CA ARG A 181 -7.24 -21.17 -1.59
C ARG A 181 -6.33 -22.14 -0.84
N LEU A 182 -6.87 -23.28 -0.40
CA LEU A 182 -6.10 -24.34 0.24
C LEU A 182 -5.04 -24.93 -0.71
N ASP A 183 -5.38 -25.08 -1.99
CA ASP A 183 -4.48 -25.61 -3.01
C ASP A 183 -3.32 -24.65 -3.29
N ARG A 184 -3.60 -23.34 -3.37
CA ARG A 184 -2.53 -22.32 -3.47
C ARG A 184 -1.64 -22.30 -2.23
N GLN A 185 -2.22 -22.45 -1.05
CA GLN A 185 -1.46 -22.55 0.20
C GLN A 185 -0.59 -23.83 0.24
N ALA A 186 -1.12 -24.96 -0.24
CA ALA A 186 -0.38 -26.22 -0.32
C ALA A 186 0.72 -26.20 -1.38
N ALA A 187 0.45 -25.63 -2.55
CA ALA A 187 1.42 -25.48 -3.63
C ALA A 187 2.56 -24.53 -3.25
N SER A 188 2.29 -23.52 -2.42
CA SER A 188 3.32 -22.65 -1.83
C SER A 188 4.11 -23.30 -0.69
N HIS A 189 3.62 -24.41 -0.10
CA HIS A 189 4.32 -25.18 0.92
C HIS A 189 5.27 -26.26 0.36
N VAL A 190 5.16 -26.65 -0.92
CA VAL A 190 6.04 -27.66 -1.56
C VAL A 190 7.29 -27.03 -2.20
N ALA A 191 7.38 -25.71 -2.28
CA ALA A 191 8.62 -24.98 -2.57
C ALA A 191 9.42 -24.76 -1.27
N GLU A 192 9.91 -25.86 -0.68
CA GLU A 192 10.82 -25.81 0.48
C GLU A 192 12.23 -25.42 0.03
N SER A 193 12.47 -24.12 -0.06
CA SER A 193 13.73 -23.54 0.45
C SER A 193 13.46 -22.13 0.96
N GLU A 194 13.85 -21.91 2.21
CA GLU A 194 13.85 -20.65 2.96
C GLU A 194 12.66 -20.41 3.91
N ARG A 195 13.01 -20.26 5.19
CA ARG A 195 12.09 -19.82 6.25
C ARG A 195 11.49 -18.47 5.86
N PRO A 196 10.20 -18.20 6.12
CA PRO A 196 9.62 -16.92 5.79
C PRO A 196 10.35 -15.78 6.52
N VAL A 197 10.81 -14.80 5.74
CA VAL A 197 11.58 -13.66 6.24
C VAL A 197 10.74 -12.91 7.26
N THR A 198 11.31 -12.62 8.44
CA THR A 198 10.66 -11.76 9.43
C THR A 198 11.39 -10.43 9.48
N TRP A 199 10.80 -9.39 8.92
CA TRP A 199 11.35 -8.04 8.99
C TRP A 199 11.06 -7.42 10.36
N SER A 200 12.10 -6.81 10.92
CA SER A 200 12.03 -6.03 12.14
C SER A 200 11.16 -4.78 11.97
N SER A 201 10.76 -4.16 13.08
CA SER A 201 9.95 -2.92 13.05
C SER A 201 10.74 -1.68 12.69
N GLY A 202 12.06 -1.79 12.51
CA GLY A 202 12.92 -0.67 12.20
C GLY A 202 14.37 -0.87 12.63
N CYS A 203 15.12 0.22 12.59
CA CYS A 203 16.50 0.31 13.05
C CYS A 203 16.64 1.57 13.92
N ILE A 204 16.99 1.40 15.19
CA ILE A 204 17.13 2.50 16.16
C ILE A 204 18.54 2.43 16.73
N ASP A 205 19.23 3.56 16.71
CA ASP A 205 20.63 3.65 17.15
C ASP A 205 21.55 2.59 16.50
N GLY A 206 21.36 2.38 15.19
CA GLY A 206 22.12 1.41 14.40
C GLY A 206 21.78 -0.06 14.69
N GLN A 207 20.79 -0.34 15.55
CA GLN A 207 20.37 -1.70 15.89
C GLN A 207 18.99 -2.01 15.35
N SER A 208 18.85 -3.19 14.73
CA SER A 208 17.56 -3.70 14.31
C SER A 208 16.67 -3.96 15.54
N VAL A 209 15.47 -3.38 15.56
CA VAL A 209 14.54 -3.48 16.69
C VAL A 209 13.31 -4.29 16.31
N ASN A 210 12.95 -5.23 17.18
CA ASN A 210 11.67 -5.93 17.09
C ASN A 210 10.63 -5.23 17.96
N ALA A 211 9.39 -5.13 17.48
CA ALA A 211 8.29 -4.51 18.22
C ALA A 211 8.19 -5.12 19.63
N SER A 212 8.22 -4.25 20.64
CA SER A 212 8.22 -4.65 22.05
C SER A 212 6.83 -5.01 22.58
N GLN A 213 5.77 -4.76 21.81
CA GLN A 213 4.42 -5.27 22.07
C GLN A 213 4.10 -6.49 21.17
N PRO A 214 3.52 -7.58 21.73
CA PRO A 214 3.00 -8.66 20.90
C PRO A 214 1.84 -8.15 20.01
N GLY A 215 1.86 -8.48 18.71
CA GLY A 215 0.62 -8.61 17.93
C GLY A 215 0.37 -7.68 16.73
N ARG A 216 1.16 -6.63 16.48
CA ARG A 216 1.02 -5.86 15.21
C ARG A 216 2.08 -6.30 14.20
N SER A 217 1.67 -7.18 13.30
CA SER A 217 2.44 -7.58 12.14
C SER A 217 1.59 -7.59 10.88
N VAL A 218 2.21 -7.37 9.74
CA VAL A 218 1.57 -7.49 8.42
C VAL A 218 2.30 -8.56 7.60
N ASP A 219 1.52 -9.43 6.97
CA ASP A 219 2.04 -10.39 6.01
C ASP A 219 2.30 -9.66 4.68
N CYS A 220 3.49 -9.87 4.12
CA CYS A 220 3.95 -9.25 2.88
C CYS A 220 3.87 -10.27 1.75
N PHE A 221 3.34 -9.84 0.62
CA PHE A 221 3.10 -10.69 -0.55
C PHE A 221 3.71 -10.02 -1.79
N ASN A 222 4.18 -10.83 -2.73
CA ASN A 222 4.59 -10.35 -4.03
C ASN A 222 3.35 -9.90 -4.85
N PRO A 223 3.32 -8.67 -5.40
CA PRO A 223 2.15 -8.17 -6.15
C PRO A 223 1.90 -8.88 -7.48
N VAL A 224 2.88 -9.65 -7.99
CA VAL A 224 2.79 -10.41 -9.25
C VAL A 224 1.83 -11.59 -9.13
N ASP A 225 1.97 -12.40 -8.08
CA ASP A 225 1.31 -13.70 -7.95
C ASP A 225 0.74 -13.97 -6.54
N LEU A 226 0.91 -13.02 -5.62
CA LEU A 226 0.61 -13.13 -4.18
C LEU A 226 1.40 -14.24 -3.47
N SER A 227 2.56 -14.63 -3.99
CA SER A 227 3.49 -15.47 -3.25
C SER A 227 3.88 -14.79 -1.94
N TYR A 228 3.85 -15.54 -0.85
CA TYR A 228 4.16 -15.04 0.47
C TYR A 228 5.66 -14.76 0.59
N ARG A 229 6.01 -13.52 0.95
CA ARG A 229 7.41 -13.08 1.08
C ARG A 229 7.91 -13.15 2.52
N GLY A 230 7.00 -12.97 3.48
CA GLY A 230 7.37 -12.93 4.88
C GLY A 230 6.45 -12.03 5.69
N ARG A 231 6.89 -11.70 6.91
CA ARG A 231 6.11 -10.93 7.87
C ARG A 231 6.90 -9.75 8.39
N LEU A 232 6.30 -8.57 8.31
CA LEU A 232 6.83 -7.36 8.92
C LEU A 232 6.20 -7.17 10.31
N LYS A 233 7.03 -6.99 11.34
CA LYS A 233 6.59 -6.44 12.62
C LYS A 233 6.44 -4.93 12.48
N LEU A 234 5.31 -4.36 12.93
CA LEU A 234 5.07 -2.92 12.79
C LEU A 234 5.59 -2.17 14.02
N ALA A 235 6.27 -1.06 13.79
CA ALA A 235 6.66 -0.11 14.83
C ALA A 235 5.41 0.45 15.53
N GLY A 236 5.45 0.49 16.86
CA GLY A 236 4.43 1.08 17.70
C GLY A 236 4.96 2.28 18.48
N ARG A 237 4.23 2.64 19.54
CA ARG A 237 4.55 3.79 20.38
C ARG A 237 5.92 3.69 21.05
N SER A 238 6.30 2.50 21.52
CA SER A 238 7.59 2.23 22.17
C SER A 238 8.76 2.51 21.24
N GLU A 239 8.69 2.03 20.00
CA GLU A 239 9.73 2.24 19.00
C GLU A 239 9.79 3.72 18.56
N VAL A 240 8.64 4.39 18.44
CA VAL A 240 8.60 5.84 18.20
C VAL A 240 9.33 6.62 19.30
N VAL A 241 9.01 6.34 20.57
CA VAL A 241 9.65 7.04 21.71
C VAL A 241 11.16 6.80 21.70
N ALA A 242 11.61 5.57 21.47
CA ALA A 242 13.03 5.24 21.42
C ALA A 242 13.76 5.93 20.25
N ALA A 243 13.19 5.89 19.03
CA ALA A 243 13.78 6.52 17.86
C ALA A 243 13.86 8.05 17.98
N VAL A 244 12.80 8.68 18.52
CA VAL A 244 12.79 10.13 18.77
C VAL A 244 13.82 10.51 19.81
N ALA A 245 13.96 9.74 20.90
CA ALA A 245 14.96 9.98 21.91
C ALA A 245 16.40 9.87 21.35
N ALA A 246 16.68 8.83 20.56
CA ALA A 246 17.98 8.64 19.92
C ALA A 246 18.32 9.80 18.97
N ALA A 247 17.38 10.16 18.07
CA ALA A 247 17.57 11.28 17.16
C ALA A 247 17.77 12.61 17.91
N ALA A 248 16.98 12.88 18.95
CA ALA A 248 17.09 14.11 19.73
C ALA A 248 18.45 14.23 20.46
N GLN A 249 18.99 13.11 20.97
CA GLN A 249 20.31 13.07 21.60
C GLN A 249 21.44 13.28 20.58
N ALA A 250 21.32 12.70 19.38
CA ALA A 250 22.32 12.84 18.31
C ALA A 250 22.34 14.23 17.67
N ALA A 251 21.23 14.98 17.71
CA ALA A 251 21.06 16.23 16.98
C ALA A 251 22.16 17.26 17.27
N ALA A 252 22.50 17.47 18.54
CA ALA A 252 23.49 18.47 18.94
C ALA A 252 24.90 18.12 18.44
N THR A 253 25.29 16.85 18.55
CA THR A 253 26.61 16.38 18.09
C THR A 253 26.69 16.41 16.57
N TRP A 254 25.63 15.99 15.87
CA TRP A 254 25.61 15.96 14.41
C TRP A 254 25.61 17.36 13.80
N GLU A 255 24.91 18.31 14.41
CA GLU A 255 24.96 19.73 14.02
C GLU A 255 26.39 20.27 13.99
N THR A 256 27.23 19.89 14.97
CA THR A 256 28.63 20.35 15.07
C THR A 256 29.65 19.51 14.29
N THR A 257 29.21 18.42 13.65
CA THR A 257 30.10 17.59 12.82
C THR A 257 30.54 18.39 11.60
N VAL A 258 31.81 18.37 11.24
CA VAL A 258 32.28 19.22 10.12
C VAL A 258 31.67 18.77 8.79
N ALA A 259 31.33 19.72 7.91
CA ALA A 259 30.68 19.43 6.63
C ALA A 259 31.44 18.39 5.78
N GLY A 260 32.78 18.42 5.81
CA GLY A 260 33.62 17.45 5.11
C GLY A 260 33.41 15.99 5.58
N MET A 261 33.17 15.77 6.88
CA MET A 261 32.85 14.42 7.39
C MET A 261 31.47 13.95 6.93
N ARG A 262 30.47 14.85 6.96
CA ARG A 262 29.14 14.56 6.42
C ARG A 262 29.21 14.20 4.93
N ARG A 263 29.98 14.96 4.15
CA ARG A 263 30.24 14.73 2.73
C ARG A 263 30.91 13.38 2.46
N THR A 264 31.91 13.00 3.26
CA THR A 264 32.56 11.69 3.13
C THR A 264 31.58 10.53 3.31
N ILE A 265 30.71 10.59 4.33
CA ILE A 265 29.68 9.57 4.57
C ILE A 265 28.68 9.52 3.42
N LEU A 266 28.20 10.66 2.92
CA LEU A 266 27.26 10.71 1.80
C LEU A 266 27.87 10.19 0.49
N ASN A 267 29.15 10.46 0.25
CA ASN A 267 29.87 9.92 -0.90
C ASN A 267 30.02 8.39 -0.81
N ALA A 268 30.38 7.87 0.37
CA ALA A 268 30.42 6.43 0.61
C ALA A 268 29.04 5.77 0.44
N TRP A 269 27.97 6.46 0.85
CA TRP A 269 26.60 5.98 0.64
C TRP A 269 26.21 5.91 -0.84
N ARG A 270 26.59 6.92 -1.64
CA ARG A 270 26.41 6.87 -3.09
C ARG A 270 27.11 5.65 -3.70
N GLU A 271 28.37 5.44 -3.35
CA GLU A 271 29.16 4.29 -3.84
C GLU A 271 28.54 2.94 -3.41
N SER A 272 28.01 2.86 -2.19
CA SER A 272 27.28 1.67 -1.70
C SER A 272 26.00 1.41 -2.49
N LEU A 273 25.21 2.45 -2.79
CA LEU A 273 24.00 2.32 -3.62
C LEU A 273 24.31 1.92 -5.06
N ASP A 274 25.37 2.49 -5.65
CA ASP A 274 25.82 2.13 -7.00
C ASP A 274 26.29 0.66 -7.06
N ALA A 275 27.00 0.19 -6.03
CA ALA A 275 27.45 -1.21 -5.94
C ALA A 275 26.29 -2.20 -5.72
N ALA A 276 25.23 -1.77 -5.03
CA ALA A 276 24.04 -2.58 -4.73
C ALA A 276 22.89 -2.36 -5.74
N ARG A 277 23.17 -1.72 -6.88
CA ARG A 277 22.15 -1.24 -7.82
C ARG A 277 21.20 -2.35 -8.28
N ASP A 278 21.74 -3.48 -8.70
CA ASP A 278 20.94 -4.59 -9.22
C ASP A 278 20.14 -5.28 -8.10
N GLU A 279 20.72 -5.42 -6.91
CA GLU A 279 20.03 -5.92 -5.70
C GLU A 279 18.79 -5.06 -5.37
N PHE A 280 18.92 -3.73 -5.38
CA PHE A 280 17.77 -2.85 -5.15
C PHE A 280 16.72 -2.97 -6.24
N VAL A 281 17.13 -3.11 -7.50
CA VAL A 281 16.19 -3.25 -8.64
C VAL A 281 15.39 -4.55 -8.52
N GLU A 282 16.04 -5.64 -8.15
CA GLU A 282 15.38 -6.91 -7.86
C GLU A 282 14.41 -6.78 -6.68
N LEU A 283 14.82 -6.18 -5.57
CA LEU A 283 13.93 -5.94 -4.42
C LEU A 283 12.72 -5.08 -4.80
N LEU A 284 12.90 -4.04 -5.62
CA LEU A 284 11.79 -3.19 -6.11
C LEU A 284 10.84 -3.98 -7.02
N ALA A 285 11.36 -4.85 -7.88
CA ALA A 285 10.56 -5.73 -8.71
C ALA A 285 9.72 -6.71 -7.87
N GLU A 286 10.31 -7.28 -6.83
CA GLU A 286 9.69 -8.30 -5.99
C GLU A 286 8.71 -7.75 -4.94
N GLU A 287 9.03 -6.64 -4.26
CA GLU A 287 8.19 -6.10 -3.18
C GLU A 287 7.04 -5.24 -3.71
N ILE A 288 7.28 -4.46 -4.77
CA ILE A 288 6.32 -3.46 -5.25
C ILE A 288 5.95 -3.63 -6.72
N GLY A 289 6.48 -4.65 -7.41
CA GLY A 289 6.09 -4.97 -8.79
C GLY A 289 6.70 -4.01 -9.82
N LYS A 290 7.78 -3.31 -9.49
CA LYS A 290 8.37 -2.29 -10.36
C LYS A 290 9.20 -2.92 -11.48
N PRO A 291 8.89 -2.66 -12.77
CA PRO A 291 9.69 -3.20 -13.88
C PRO A 291 11.15 -2.75 -13.81
N LEU A 292 12.09 -3.60 -14.26
CA LEU A 292 13.53 -3.32 -14.23
C LEU A 292 13.90 -1.93 -14.76
N ARG A 293 13.33 -1.52 -15.90
CA ARG A 293 13.55 -0.17 -16.48
C ARG A 293 13.22 0.95 -15.50
N ASP A 294 12.08 0.82 -14.82
CA ASP A 294 11.60 1.81 -13.86
C ASP A 294 12.41 1.76 -12.55
N GLY A 295 12.87 0.57 -12.13
CA GLY A 295 13.73 0.38 -10.95
C GLY A 295 15.13 0.96 -11.17
N HIS A 296 15.72 0.73 -12.33
CA HIS A 296 17.00 1.33 -12.73
C HIS A 296 16.92 2.86 -12.75
N ALA A 297 15.85 3.42 -13.31
CA ALA A 297 15.62 4.87 -13.30
C ALA A 297 15.46 5.43 -11.86
N GLU A 298 14.90 4.65 -10.93
CA GLU A 298 14.84 5.06 -9.52
C GLU A 298 16.23 5.07 -8.87
N MET A 299 17.06 4.07 -9.13
CA MET A 299 18.44 4.04 -8.62
C MET A 299 19.28 5.20 -9.18
N ASP A 300 19.12 5.52 -10.46
CA ASP A 300 19.80 6.66 -11.09
C ASP A 300 19.37 7.99 -10.44
N ALA A 301 18.08 8.12 -10.09
CA ALA A 301 17.56 9.29 -9.38
C ALA A 301 18.16 9.37 -7.95
N ALA A 302 18.20 8.25 -7.22
CA ALA A 302 18.79 8.20 -5.87
C ALA A 302 20.27 8.61 -5.86
N ALA A 303 21.08 8.05 -6.76
CA ALA A 303 22.50 8.43 -6.91
C ALA A 303 22.65 9.89 -7.35
N GLY A 304 21.74 10.39 -8.20
CA GLY A 304 21.66 11.78 -8.61
C GLY A 304 21.38 12.75 -7.45
N HIS A 305 20.47 12.41 -6.54
CA HIS A 305 20.20 13.23 -5.35
C HIS A 305 21.43 13.33 -4.45
N LEU A 306 22.12 12.21 -4.17
CA LEU A 306 23.36 12.23 -3.40
C LEU A 306 24.44 13.07 -4.06
N THR A 307 24.62 12.90 -5.38
CA THR A 307 25.58 13.68 -6.16
C THR A 307 25.30 15.18 -6.02
N THR A 308 24.03 15.58 -6.13
CA THR A 308 23.63 16.99 -6.02
C THR A 308 23.91 17.56 -4.62
N VAL A 309 23.62 16.79 -3.57
CA VAL A 309 23.91 17.21 -2.18
C VAL A 309 25.42 17.29 -1.93
N ILE A 310 26.22 16.36 -2.46
CA ILE A 310 27.68 16.39 -2.36
C ILE A 310 28.24 17.61 -3.09
N GLU A 311 27.78 17.87 -4.32
CA GLU A 311 28.16 19.05 -5.11
C GLU A 311 27.83 20.36 -4.36
N GLN A 312 26.72 20.40 -3.63
CA GLN A 312 26.38 21.56 -2.79
C GLN A 312 27.33 21.74 -1.61
N ILE A 313 27.71 20.65 -0.92
CA ILE A 313 28.69 20.73 0.16
C ILE A 313 30.05 21.18 -0.41
N ASP A 314 30.48 20.61 -1.53
CA ASP A 314 31.77 20.90 -2.18
C ASP A 314 31.82 22.34 -2.75
N ALA A 315 30.70 22.83 -3.29
CA ALA A 315 30.57 24.24 -3.69
C ALA A 315 30.63 25.21 -2.50
N GLY A 316 30.67 24.69 -1.26
CA GLY A 316 30.46 25.47 -0.06
C GLY A 316 29.14 26.21 -0.10
N SER A 317 28.15 25.65 -0.83
CA SER A 317 26.94 26.30 -1.31
C SER A 317 26.37 27.13 -0.18
N PRO A 318 26.38 28.46 -0.40
CA PRO A 318 26.71 29.44 0.62
C PRO A 318 25.80 29.24 1.82
N TRP A 319 26.39 29.00 2.98
CA TRP A 319 25.77 29.45 4.22
C TRP A 319 25.41 30.91 3.96
N TRP A 320 24.14 31.17 3.68
CA TRP A 320 23.61 32.46 3.26
C TRP A 320 23.84 33.46 4.38
N GLN A 321 25.08 33.96 4.44
CA GLN A 321 25.49 35.12 5.19
C GLN A 321 25.13 36.31 4.33
N GLN A 322 23.84 36.63 4.33
CA GLN A 322 23.47 37.98 3.97
C GLN A 322 24.04 38.88 5.05
N ARG A 323 24.88 39.83 4.62
CA ARG A 323 25.46 40.83 5.49
C ARG A 323 24.79 42.17 5.21
N GLY A 324 24.61 42.93 6.27
CA GLY A 324 24.40 44.36 6.18
C GLY A 324 25.19 45.06 7.26
N ASP A 325 25.12 46.38 7.28
CA ASP A 325 25.84 47.18 8.25
C ASP A 325 25.42 46.82 9.68
N GLY A 326 26.32 46.17 10.42
CA GLY A 326 26.10 45.74 11.81
C GLY A 326 25.27 44.47 11.99
N TRP A 327 25.04 43.66 10.95
CA TRP A 327 24.34 42.38 11.09
C TRP A 327 24.74 41.32 10.04
N PHE A 328 24.54 40.04 10.38
CA PHE A 328 24.58 38.94 9.42
C PHE A 328 23.49 37.89 9.69
N ALA A 329 23.00 37.23 8.65
CA ALA A 329 22.09 36.08 8.76
C ALA A 329 22.84 34.75 8.59
N ARG A 330 22.35 33.66 9.16
CA ARG A 330 22.88 32.31 8.91
C ARG A 330 21.78 31.26 8.94
N ARG A 331 21.99 30.13 8.27
CA ARG A 331 21.12 28.95 8.37
C ARG A 331 21.60 28.03 9.49
N ARG A 332 20.64 27.45 10.21
CA ARG A 332 20.85 26.46 11.28
C ARG A 332 19.91 25.28 11.05
N PRO A 333 20.31 24.04 11.32
CA PRO A 333 19.39 22.91 11.30
C PRO A 333 18.23 23.11 12.28
N TYR A 334 17.14 22.38 12.04
CA TYR A 334 16.02 22.32 12.97
C TYR A 334 16.36 21.46 14.20
N GLY A 335 17.14 20.38 14.02
CA GLY A 335 17.47 19.39 15.05
C GLY A 335 17.00 18.00 14.60
N ALA A 336 16.21 17.32 15.42
CA ALA A 336 15.59 16.06 15.01
C ALA A 336 14.39 16.33 14.08
N VAL A 337 14.36 15.70 12.91
CA VAL A 337 13.28 15.83 11.91
C VAL A 337 12.65 14.47 11.60
N ALA A 338 11.36 14.47 11.27
CA ALA A 338 10.66 13.26 10.84
C ALA A 338 10.51 13.26 9.30
N LEU A 339 10.96 12.18 8.66
CA LEU A 339 10.83 11.99 7.20
C LEU A 339 9.87 10.84 6.94
N ILE A 340 8.80 11.08 6.19
CA ILE A 340 7.75 10.11 5.93
C ILE A 340 7.70 9.84 4.43
N THR A 341 8.01 8.60 4.01
CA THR A 341 8.17 8.25 2.59
C THR A 341 7.14 7.21 2.11
N PRO A 342 6.74 7.28 0.83
CA PRO A 342 5.76 6.36 0.25
C PRO A 342 6.44 5.06 -0.20
N TRP A 343 5.62 4.13 -0.71
CA TRP A 343 6.07 2.84 -1.23
C TRP A 343 6.44 2.85 -2.72
N ASN A 344 6.06 3.89 -3.47
CA ASN A 344 6.11 3.84 -4.92
C ASN A 344 7.46 4.24 -5.52
N ASN A 345 8.28 5.01 -4.82
CA ASN A 345 9.72 5.17 -5.07
C ASN A 345 10.43 5.15 -3.71
N PRO A 346 10.53 3.97 -3.07
CA PRO A 346 10.98 3.85 -1.69
C PRO A 346 12.48 4.12 -1.51
N VAL A 347 13.29 4.09 -2.57
CA VAL A 347 14.71 4.45 -2.55
C VAL A 347 14.90 5.93 -2.87
N ALA A 348 14.49 6.37 -4.06
CA ALA A 348 14.81 7.73 -4.54
C ALA A 348 14.23 8.83 -3.63
N ILE A 349 12.98 8.68 -3.19
CA ILE A 349 12.34 9.67 -2.30
C ILE A 349 12.98 9.64 -0.90
N ALA A 350 13.37 8.47 -0.40
CA ALA A 350 14.03 8.37 0.89
C ALA A 350 15.41 9.03 0.85
N VAL A 351 16.23 8.70 -0.15
CA VAL A 351 17.54 9.33 -0.37
C VAL A 351 17.40 10.84 -0.57
N GLY A 352 16.46 11.27 -1.41
CA GLY A 352 16.18 12.68 -1.68
C GLY A 352 15.77 13.49 -0.45
N LYS A 353 15.24 12.87 0.61
CA LYS A 353 14.95 13.54 1.88
C LYS A 353 16.05 13.39 2.92
N ILE A 354 16.61 12.18 3.06
CA ILE A 354 17.61 11.88 4.09
C ILE A 354 18.91 12.63 3.80
N ALA A 355 19.42 12.56 2.56
CA ALA A 355 20.70 13.15 2.20
C ALA A 355 20.79 14.66 2.50
N PRO A 356 19.84 15.51 2.06
CA PRO A 356 19.89 16.93 2.41
C PRO A 356 19.63 17.20 3.89
N ALA A 357 18.75 16.44 4.56
CA ALA A 357 18.49 16.61 5.99
C ALA A 357 19.77 16.40 6.82
N VAL A 358 20.49 15.30 6.57
CA VAL A 358 21.74 15.00 7.28
C VAL A 358 22.86 15.94 6.86
N ALA A 359 22.94 16.34 5.58
CA ALA A 359 23.92 17.32 5.10
C ALA A 359 23.78 18.68 5.80
N CYS A 360 22.54 19.11 6.07
CA CYS A 360 22.22 20.33 6.81
C CYS A 360 22.50 20.23 8.32
N GLY A 361 22.88 19.06 8.85
CA GLY A 361 23.17 18.84 10.26
C GLY A 361 21.96 18.42 11.10
N ASN A 362 20.88 17.91 10.50
CA ASN A 362 19.74 17.35 11.24
C ASN A 362 19.95 15.87 11.54
N SER A 363 19.44 15.41 12.68
CA SER A 363 19.17 13.98 12.90
C SER A 363 17.76 13.64 12.40
N VAL A 364 17.53 12.37 12.08
CA VAL A 364 16.38 11.91 11.31
C VAL A 364 15.70 10.74 12.01
N VAL A 365 14.37 10.82 12.10
CA VAL A 365 13.50 9.66 12.26
C VAL A 365 12.76 9.44 10.94
N TRP A 366 13.21 8.45 10.18
CA TRP A 366 12.64 8.06 8.90
C TRP A 366 11.56 7.01 9.11
N LYS A 367 10.31 7.37 8.84
CA LYS A 367 9.20 6.43 8.74
C LYS A 367 9.02 6.05 7.26
N ALA A 368 9.38 4.81 6.92
CA ALA A 368 9.15 4.28 5.58
C ALA A 368 7.77 3.62 5.48
N SER A 369 7.28 3.44 4.26
CA SER A 369 6.06 2.66 4.03
C SER A 369 6.28 1.20 4.42
N PRO A 370 5.35 0.56 5.16
CA PRO A 370 5.44 -0.86 5.51
C PRO A 370 5.19 -1.80 4.31
N ARG A 371 5.00 -1.25 3.10
CA ARG A 371 4.76 -2.01 1.86
C ARG A 371 6.04 -2.38 1.11
N ALA A 372 7.19 -1.81 1.48
CA ALA A 372 8.50 -2.15 0.91
C ALA A 372 9.56 -2.33 2.05
N PRO A 373 9.31 -3.24 3.01
CA PRO A 373 10.17 -3.37 4.19
C PRO A 373 11.60 -3.83 3.86
N ALA A 374 11.80 -4.73 2.90
CA ALA A 374 13.13 -5.21 2.54
C ALA A 374 13.96 -4.09 1.90
N VAL A 375 13.38 -3.32 0.97
CA VAL A 375 14.03 -2.16 0.37
C VAL A 375 14.41 -1.13 1.44
N ALA A 376 13.49 -0.82 2.36
CA ALA A 376 13.77 0.16 3.42
C ALA A 376 14.89 -0.30 4.37
N GLN A 377 14.90 -1.57 4.78
CA GLN A 377 15.95 -2.12 5.63
C GLN A 377 17.30 -2.20 4.91
N ARG A 378 17.31 -2.57 3.63
CA ARG A 378 18.53 -2.61 2.82
C ARG A 378 19.13 -1.22 2.62
N LEU A 379 18.27 -0.21 2.42
CA LEU A 379 18.69 1.19 2.32
C LEU A 379 19.24 1.73 3.64
N MET A 380 18.65 1.35 4.77
CA MET A 380 19.18 1.69 6.09
C MET A 380 20.53 1.00 6.35
N ALA A 381 20.67 -0.27 5.95
CA ALA A 381 21.93 -1.00 6.06
C ALA A 381 23.04 -0.33 5.23
N SER A 382 22.77 0.03 3.97
CA SER A 382 23.77 0.71 3.11
C SER A 382 24.22 2.05 3.70
N LEU A 383 23.31 2.79 4.35
CA LEU A 383 23.65 4.04 5.03
C LEU A 383 24.56 3.81 6.25
N LEU A 384 24.28 2.79 7.07
CA LEU A 384 25.12 2.43 8.23
C LEU A 384 26.49 1.92 7.80
N GLU A 385 26.55 1.06 6.77
CA GLU A 385 27.79 0.55 6.16
C GLU A 385 28.70 1.69 5.65
N SER A 386 28.10 2.82 5.28
CA SER A 386 28.80 4.03 4.82
C SER A 386 29.36 4.90 5.96
N GLY A 387 29.22 4.45 7.21
CA GLY A 387 29.75 5.11 8.40
C GLY A 387 28.81 6.14 9.04
N MET A 388 27.52 6.15 8.67
CA MET A 388 26.53 6.98 9.36
C MET A 388 26.38 6.53 10.82
N PRO A 389 26.54 7.43 11.82
CA PRO A 389 26.31 7.05 13.21
C PRO A 389 24.86 6.60 13.44
N GLY A 390 24.67 5.48 14.14
CA GLY A 390 23.38 4.81 14.27
C GLY A 390 22.24 5.69 14.80
N ALA A 391 22.53 6.60 15.74
CA ALA A 391 21.53 7.50 16.30
C ALA A 391 21.14 8.68 15.38
N VAL A 392 21.94 9.00 14.35
CA VAL A 392 21.70 10.14 13.45
C VAL A 392 20.53 9.87 12.52
N VAL A 393 20.37 8.63 12.03
CA VAL A 393 19.23 8.24 11.20
C VAL A 393 18.60 6.98 11.79
N ASN A 394 17.31 7.06 12.13
CA ASN A 394 16.56 5.95 12.72
C ASN A 394 15.42 5.58 11.77
N LEU A 395 15.27 4.30 11.43
CA LEU A 395 14.21 3.78 10.57
C LEU A 395 13.06 3.22 11.42
N LEU A 396 11.83 3.57 11.08
CA LEU A 396 10.60 2.96 11.59
C LEU A 396 9.74 2.45 10.44
N LEU A 397 9.29 1.20 10.55
CA LEU A 397 8.35 0.56 9.63
C LEU A 397 7.00 0.42 10.32
N GLY A 398 6.10 1.37 10.07
CA GLY A 398 4.79 1.41 10.73
C GLY A 398 3.73 2.11 9.92
N GLU A 399 2.49 2.10 10.41
CA GLU A 399 1.33 2.67 9.71
C GLU A 399 1.11 4.15 10.05
N ALA A 400 -0.02 4.72 9.63
CA ALA A 400 -0.31 6.15 9.75
C ALA A 400 -0.23 6.66 11.19
N ASP A 401 -0.51 5.83 12.19
CA ASP A 401 -0.37 6.16 13.61
C ASP A 401 1.07 6.54 13.99
N VAL A 402 2.09 5.87 13.43
CA VAL A 402 3.50 6.23 13.62
C VAL A 402 3.79 7.64 13.09
N ALA A 403 3.28 7.97 11.90
CA ALA A 403 3.45 9.31 11.33
C ALA A 403 2.79 10.40 12.20
N ARG A 404 1.58 10.15 12.71
CA ARG A 404 0.88 11.07 13.62
C ARG A 404 1.64 11.29 14.92
N MET A 405 2.16 10.22 15.52
CA MET A 405 2.94 10.30 16.75
C MET A 405 4.21 11.14 16.53
N LEU A 406 4.96 10.88 15.45
CA LEU A 406 6.14 11.68 15.10
C LEU A 406 5.82 13.15 14.88
N ALA A 407 4.76 13.46 14.14
CA ALA A 407 4.36 14.85 13.88
C ALA A 407 3.92 15.58 15.16
N ALA A 408 3.29 14.88 16.10
CA ALA A 408 2.87 15.44 17.38
C ALA A 408 4.03 15.63 18.37
N ASP A 409 5.07 14.78 18.32
CA ASP A 409 6.11 14.72 19.35
C ASP A 409 6.97 16.01 19.44
N PRO A 410 7.05 16.69 20.60
CA PRO A 410 7.72 17.99 20.73
C PRO A 410 9.24 17.96 20.47
N ALA A 411 9.89 16.80 20.51
CA ALA A 411 11.31 16.68 20.20
C ALA A 411 11.58 16.67 18.68
N ILE A 412 10.59 16.27 17.87
CA ILE A 412 10.63 16.45 16.41
C ILE A 412 10.36 17.91 16.08
N ARG A 413 11.27 18.53 15.32
CA ARG A 413 11.29 19.98 15.04
C ARG A 413 10.78 20.37 13.66
N ALA A 414 10.80 19.46 12.70
CA ALA A 414 10.19 19.62 11.38
C ALA A 414 9.74 18.26 10.84
N VAL A 415 8.78 18.26 9.91
CA VAL A 415 8.25 17.06 9.26
C VAL A 415 8.31 17.23 7.75
N SER A 416 8.82 16.22 7.04
CA SER A 416 8.74 16.13 5.58
C SER A 416 7.97 14.87 5.18
N LEU A 417 6.90 15.03 4.40
CA LEU A 417 6.05 13.95 3.90
C LEU A 417 6.15 13.89 2.37
N THR A 418 6.16 12.67 1.82
CA THR A 418 5.62 12.43 0.48
C THR A 418 4.51 11.39 0.56
N GLY A 419 3.32 11.72 0.05
CA GLY A 419 2.15 10.85 0.23
C GLY A 419 0.85 11.35 -0.38
N SER A 420 -0.29 10.91 0.17
CA SER A 420 -1.61 11.30 -0.33
C SER A 420 -2.06 12.67 0.22
N MET A 421 -2.94 13.35 -0.51
CA MET A 421 -3.53 14.63 -0.04
C MET A 421 -4.21 14.51 1.33
N GLN A 422 -4.80 13.34 1.63
CA GLN A 422 -5.40 13.06 2.92
C GLN A 422 -4.34 13.03 4.04
N ALA A 423 -3.23 12.33 3.82
CA ALA A 423 -2.12 12.28 4.77
C ALA A 423 -1.49 13.67 4.97
N GLY A 424 -1.29 14.43 3.89
CA GLY A 424 -0.80 15.81 3.97
C GLY A 424 -1.69 16.74 4.78
N SER A 425 -3.01 16.70 4.51
CA SER A 425 -4.00 17.51 5.24
C SER A 425 -4.03 17.15 6.73
N GLU A 426 -3.97 15.86 7.05
CA GLU A 426 -3.96 15.38 8.43
C GLU A 426 -2.70 15.85 9.18
N LEU A 427 -1.52 15.69 8.57
CA LEU A 427 -0.27 16.15 9.20
C LEU A 427 -0.21 17.68 9.29
N ALA A 428 -0.81 18.42 8.36
CA ALA A 428 -0.88 19.88 8.43
C ALA A 428 -1.64 20.35 9.67
N VAL A 429 -2.74 19.68 10.03
CA VAL A 429 -3.49 19.97 11.27
C VAL A 429 -2.64 19.68 12.51
N ILE A 430 -1.95 18.53 12.53
CA ILE A 430 -1.11 18.14 13.68
C ILE A 430 0.08 19.10 13.83
N CYS A 431 0.81 19.36 12.76
CA CYS A 431 1.98 20.25 12.76
C CYS A 431 1.58 21.69 13.06
N GLY A 432 0.45 22.16 12.53
CA GLY A 432 -0.08 23.49 12.81
C GLY A 432 -0.41 23.70 14.30
N ARG A 433 -1.02 22.71 14.96
CA ARG A 433 -1.23 22.74 16.42
C ARG A 433 0.08 22.77 17.21
N ALA A 434 1.10 22.09 16.71
CA ALA A 434 2.41 22.03 17.34
C ALA A 434 3.36 23.18 16.91
N LEU A 435 2.91 24.07 16.01
CA LEU A 435 3.71 25.14 15.39
C LEU A 435 5.02 24.64 14.78
N LYS A 436 4.99 23.49 14.11
CA LYS A 436 6.14 22.90 13.43
C LYS A 436 6.06 23.12 11.92
N PRO A 437 7.18 23.42 11.25
CA PRO A 437 7.25 23.39 9.80
C PRO A 437 6.87 22.01 9.27
N LEU A 438 5.99 22.02 8.27
CA LEU A 438 5.62 20.86 7.48
C LEU A 438 5.99 21.14 6.02
N HIS A 439 6.78 20.25 5.47
CA HIS A 439 6.97 20.10 4.04
C HIS A 439 6.19 18.86 3.58
N ALA A 440 5.40 18.98 2.51
CA ALA A 440 4.62 17.87 1.98
C ALA A 440 4.55 17.90 0.45
N GLU A 441 5.04 16.85 -0.19
CA GLU A 441 4.83 16.57 -1.61
C GLU A 441 3.70 15.54 -1.76
N LEU A 442 2.64 15.92 -2.46
CA LEU A 442 1.37 15.20 -2.48
C LEU A 442 0.98 14.76 -3.91
N GLY A 443 -0.05 13.93 -3.98
CA GLY A 443 -0.58 13.39 -5.23
C GLY A 443 -0.89 14.45 -6.30
N GLY A 444 -0.88 14.02 -7.56
CA GLY A 444 -1.05 14.88 -8.73
C GLY A 444 -2.17 14.36 -9.64
N ASN A 445 -2.93 15.28 -10.24
CA ASN A 445 -3.88 14.95 -11.29
C ASN A 445 -3.48 15.65 -12.60
N ASN A 446 -2.31 15.23 -13.08
CA ASN A 446 -1.51 15.94 -14.07
C ASN A 446 -2.16 15.90 -15.46
N ALA A 447 -2.03 17.02 -16.18
CA ALA A 447 -2.62 17.19 -17.50
C ALA A 447 -1.54 17.34 -18.58
N ALA A 448 -1.84 16.86 -19.79
CA ALA A 448 -1.12 17.24 -21.00
C ALA A 448 -2.06 17.93 -21.99
N LEU A 449 -1.62 19.02 -22.60
CA LEU A 449 -2.35 19.71 -23.65
C LEU A 449 -1.78 19.29 -25.01
N VAL A 450 -2.64 18.79 -25.90
CA VAL A 450 -2.29 18.41 -27.28
C VAL A 450 -3.00 19.36 -28.22
N MET A 451 -2.23 20.31 -28.75
CA MET A 451 -2.72 21.47 -29.50
C MET A 451 -2.22 21.47 -30.94
N SER A 452 -2.57 22.52 -31.70
CA SER A 452 -2.22 22.66 -33.11
C SER A 452 -0.72 22.49 -33.36
N GLY A 453 -0.39 21.67 -34.35
CA GLY A 453 0.99 21.40 -34.76
C GLY A 453 1.71 20.33 -33.93
N ALA A 454 1.05 19.70 -32.96
CA ALA A 454 1.61 18.56 -32.25
C ALA A 454 1.89 17.37 -33.18
N ASP A 455 3.05 16.73 -33.03
CA ASP A 455 3.26 15.39 -33.57
C ASP A 455 2.46 14.39 -32.73
N LEU A 456 1.30 13.97 -33.25
CA LEU A 456 0.39 13.07 -32.53
C LEU A 456 1.01 11.70 -32.27
N GLY A 457 1.92 11.23 -33.13
CA GLY A 457 2.58 9.94 -32.97
C GLY A 457 3.60 9.96 -31.84
N GLN A 458 4.41 11.02 -31.77
CA GLN A 458 5.33 11.27 -30.67
C GLN A 458 4.57 11.50 -29.36
N ALA A 459 3.60 12.42 -29.36
CA ALA A 459 2.80 12.77 -28.19
C ALA A 459 2.12 11.52 -27.62
N ALA A 460 1.48 10.70 -28.45
CA ALA A 460 0.83 9.48 -28.00
C ALA A 460 1.81 8.47 -27.38
N SER A 461 3.01 8.32 -27.96
CA SER A 461 4.05 7.42 -27.45
C SER A 461 4.55 7.85 -26.06
N GLU A 462 4.84 9.14 -25.90
CA GLU A 462 5.34 9.67 -24.63
C GLU A 462 4.27 9.71 -23.54
N LEU A 463 3.04 10.09 -23.88
CA LEU A 463 1.94 10.18 -22.95
C LEU A 463 1.47 8.79 -22.50
N ALA A 464 1.45 7.80 -23.40
CA ALA A 464 1.22 6.41 -23.02
C ALA A 464 2.25 5.97 -21.97
N ARG A 465 3.55 6.22 -22.20
CA ARG A 465 4.60 5.88 -21.22
C ARG A 465 4.47 6.67 -19.92
N ALA A 466 4.16 7.96 -19.99
CA ALA A 466 4.01 8.82 -18.81
C ALA A 466 2.81 8.44 -17.93
N GLY A 467 1.71 7.98 -18.54
CA GLY A 467 0.51 7.52 -17.83
C GLY A 467 0.62 6.09 -17.28
N THR A 468 1.48 5.25 -17.87
CA THR A 468 1.53 3.80 -17.57
C THR A 468 2.82 3.30 -16.92
N SER A 469 3.91 4.07 -16.94
CA SER A 469 5.15 3.71 -16.24
C SER A 469 4.87 3.38 -14.77
N PHE A 470 5.44 2.26 -14.30
CA PHE A 470 5.11 1.63 -13.03
C PHE A 470 3.59 1.50 -12.77
N ALA A 471 2.85 1.03 -13.78
CA ALA A 471 1.39 0.91 -13.79
C ALA A 471 0.66 2.22 -13.40
N GLY A 472 1.22 3.37 -13.75
CA GLY A 472 0.65 4.69 -13.42
C GLY A 472 0.71 5.06 -11.93
N GLN A 473 1.43 4.30 -11.10
CA GLN A 473 1.61 4.50 -9.66
C GLN A 473 2.68 5.57 -9.34
N ARG A 474 2.61 6.70 -10.05
CA ARG A 474 3.54 7.83 -9.91
C ARG A 474 2.77 9.11 -9.66
N CYS A 475 3.23 9.96 -8.75
CA CYS A 475 2.63 11.27 -8.50
C CYS A 475 2.64 12.14 -9.76
N THR A 476 3.67 12.01 -10.61
CA THR A 476 3.84 12.74 -11.88
C THR A 476 3.22 12.06 -13.11
N ALA A 477 2.46 10.96 -12.95
CA ALA A 477 1.86 10.29 -14.11
C ALA A 477 0.86 11.22 -14.80
N ILE A 478 0.89 11.29 -16.14
CA ILE A 478 -0.10 12.07 -16.89
C ILE A 478 -1.40 11.26 -16.95
N ARG A 479 -2.45 11.80 -16.34
CA ARG A 479 -3.75 11.13 -16.21
C ARG A 479 -4.82 11.78 -17.07
N ARG A 480 -4.70 13.08 -17.31
CA ARG A 480 -5.63 13.84 -18.14
C ARG A 480 -4.92 14.33 -19.39
N ILE A 481 -5.56 14.17 -20.53
CA ILE A 481 -5.03 14.62 -21.80
C ILE A 481 -6.09 15.49 -22.46
N VAL A 482 -5.84 16.79 -22.48
CA VAL A 482 -6.73 17.78 -23.05
C VAL A 482 -6.32 18.00 -24.50
N VAL A 483 -7.19 17.67 -25.45
CA VAL A 483 -6.86 17.62 -26.87
C VAL A 483 -7.73 18.61 -27.63
N HIS A 484 -7.13 19.43 -28.47
CA HIS A 484 -7.89 20.30 -29.37
C HIS A 484 -8.85 19.46 -30.24
N GLU A 485 -10.11 19.88 -30.36
CA GLU A 485 -11.20 19.10 -30.96
C GLU A 485 -10.87 18.56 -32.37
N SER A 486 -10.18 19.35 -33.19
CA SER A 486 -9.76 18.93 -34.54
C SER A 486 -8.72 17.80 -34.57
N LEU A 487 -8.05 17.53 -33.45
CA LEU A 487 -7.03 16.50 -33.29
C LEU A 487 -7.52 15.29 -32.49
N LEU A 488 -8.72 15.37 -31.90
CA LEU A 488 -9.23 14.39 -30.94
C LEU A 488 -9.24 12.96 -31.51
N THR A 489 -9.96 12.75 -32.62
CA THR A 489 -10.10 11.44 -33.26
C THR A 489 -8.77 10.81 -33.66
N PRO A 490 -7.87 11.48 -34.42
CA PRO A 490 -6.58 10.89 -34.77
C PRO A 490 -5.68 10.66 -33.54
N PHE A 491 -5.73 11.53 -32.52
CA PHE A 491 -4.95 11.34 -31.30
C PHE A 491 -5.43 10.15 -30.47
N VAL A 492 -6.74 9.99 -30.27
CA VAL A 492 -7.32 8.83 -29.56
C VAL A 492 -6.93 7.52 -30.25
N ALA A 493 -6.98 7.48 -31.59
CA ALA A 493 -6.55 6.31 -32.35
C ALA A 493 -5.05 5.99 -32.16
N ALA A 494 -4.20 7.03 -32.15
CA ALA A 494 -2.76 6.89 -31.91
C ALA A 494 -2.48 6.39 -30.47
N MET A 495 -3.12 6.97 -29.46
CA MET A 495 -3.01 6.53 -28.06
C MET A 495 -3.44 5.07 -27.88
N ARG A 496 -4.62 4.69 -28.42
CA ARG A 496 -5.11 3.32 -28.37
C ARG A 496 -4.11 2.33 -28.96
N THR A 497 -3.53 2.66 -30.12
CA THR A 497 -2.48 1.85 -30.76
C THR A 497 -1.27 1.67 -29.86
N ARG A 498 -0.80 2.74 -29.19
CA ARG A 498 0.35 2.67 -28.29
C ARG A 498 0.06 1.85 -27.04
N LEU A 499 -1.10 2.04 -26.42
CA LEU A 499 -1.48 1.33 -25.20
C LEU A 499 -1.65 -0.18 -25.42
N LEU A 500 -2.27 -0.58 -26.54
CA LEU A 500 -2.45 -1.99 -26.88
C LEU A 500 -1.12 -2.70 -27.24
N ALA A 501 -0.07 -1.94 -27.55
CA ALA A 501 1.26 -2.49 -27.85
C ALA A 501 2.13 -2.68 -26.59
N LEU A 502 1.70 -2.18 -25.42
CA LEU A 502 2.48 -2.30 -24.19
C LEU A 502 2.43 -3.73 -23.66
N ARG A 503 3.59 -4.26 -23.26
CA ARG A 503 3.70 -5.61 -22.72
C ARG A 503 3.50 -5.61 -21.21
N LEU A 504 2.44 -6.26 -20.76
CA LEU A 504 2.26 -6.65 -19.37
C LEU A 504 3.05 -7.93 -19.14
N GLY A 505 3.84 -7.97 -18.08
CA GLY A 505 4.69 -9.12 -17.81
C GLY A 505 5.42 -9.02 -16.49
N SER A 506 6.14 -10.08 -16.14
CA SER A 506 6.93 -10.13 -14.89
C SER A 506 7.81 -8.88 -14.75
N PRO A 507 7.82 -8.20 -13.60
CA PRO A 507 8.68 -7.04 -13.36
C PRO A 507 10.18 -7.31 -13.53
N LEU A 508 10.60 -8.59 -13.42
CA LEU A 508 11.96 -9.07 -13.62
C LEU A 508 12.28 -9.40 -15.10
N ALA A 509 11.30 -9.40 -16.00
CA ALA A 509 11.54 -9.62 -17.42
C ALA A 509 11.98 -8.31 -18.09
N ALA A 510 13.09 -8.37 -18.84
CA ALA A 510 13.70 -7.20 -19.49
C ALA A 510 12.79 -6.51 -20.51
N ASP A 511 11.80 -7.22 -21.02
CA ASP A 511 10.91 -6.75 -22.07
C ASP A 511 9.53 -6.29 -21.54
N THR A 512 9.31 -6.34 -20.23
CA THR A 512 8.11 -5.84 -19.57
C THR A 512 8.01 -4.32 -19.63
N ASP A 513 6.89 -3.80 -20.10
CA ASP A 513 6.58 -2.36 -20.07
C ASP A 513 5.76 -1.96 -18.84
N ILE A 514 4.82 -2.83 -18.42
CA ILE A 514 3.89 -2.59 -17.32
C ILE A 514 3.90 -3.80 -16.36
N GLY A 515 4.24 -3.55 -15.10
CA GLY A 515 4.08 -4.50 -13.99
C GLY A 515 2.68 -4.41 -13.33
N PRO A 516 2.44 -5.16 -12.23
CA PRO A 516 1.16 -5.10 -11.53
C PRO A 516 1.01 -3.80 -10.72
N LEU A 517 -0.22 -3.47 -10.36
CA LEU A 517 -0.51 -2.59 -9.23
C LEU A 517 -0.07 -3.24 -7.92
N LEU A 518 0.20 -2.43 -6.89
CA LEU A 518 0.77 -2.89 -5.62
C LEU A 518 -0.04 -4.00 -4.95
N THR A 519 -1.37 -3.98 -5.08
CA THR A 519 -2.25 -4.97 -4.45
C THR A 519 -3.50 -5.24 -5.30
N PRO A 520 -4.12 -6.43 -5.17
CA PRO A 520 -5.43 -6.71 -5.76
C PRO A 520 -6.53 -5.76 -5.30
N GLU A 521 -6.47 -5.26 -4.06
CA GLU A 521 -7.42 -4.28 -3.52
C GLU A 521 -7.27 -2.92 -4.21
N HIS A 522 -6.03 -2.47 -4.45
CA HIS A 522 -5.77 -1.26 -5.23
C HIS A 522 -6.22 -1.43 -6.68
N ARG A 523 -5.95 -2.59 -7.29
CA ARG A 523 -6.49 -2.95 -8.61
C ARG A 523 -8.01 -2.84 -8.66
N GLN A 524 -8.71 -3.40 -7.67
CA GLN A 524 -10.17 -3.36 -7.62
C GLN A 524 -10.69 -1.91 -7.48
N THR A 525 -9.98 -1.08 -6.71
CA THR A 525 -10.31 0.35 -6.58
C THR A 525 -10.18 1.09 -7.91
N VAL A 526 -9.09 0.86 -8.64
CA VAL A 526 -8.87 1.45 -9.97
C VAL A 526 -9.92 0.94 -10.97
N ARG A 527 -10.20 -0.36 -10.97
CA ARG A 527 -11.22 -0.96 -11.83
C ARG A 527 -12.61 -0.38 -11.57
N ALA A 528 -13.00 -0.26 -10.31
CA ALA A 528 -14.28 0.33 -9.93
C ALA A 528 -14.41 1.79 -10.39
N ALA A 529 -13.32 2.56 -10.35
CA ALA A 529 -13.33 3.94 -10.89
C ALA A 529 -13.57 3.98 -12.41
N ILE A 530 -13.00 3.03 -13.17
CA ILE A 530 -13.24 2.89 -14.62
C ILE A 530 -14.68 2.48 -14.89
N ASP A 531 -15.21 1.49 -14.16
CA ASP A 531 -16.59 1.03 -14.33
C ASP A 531 -17.60 2.13 -13.97
N GLN A 532 -17.35 2.89 -12.90
CA GLN A 532 -18.16 4.07 -12.56
C GLN A 532 -18.09 5.15 -13.64
N ALA A 533 -16.90 5.43 -14.19
CA ALA A 533 -16.77 6.40 -15.28
C ALA A 533 -17.61 6.02 -16.50
N ARG A 534 -17.64 4.72 -16.87
CA ARG A 534 -18.49 4.21 -17.96
C ARG A 534 -19.98 4.40 -17.64
N ALA A 535 -20.40 4.13 -16.40
CA ALA A 535 -21.77 4.34 -15.95
C ALA A 535 -22.16 5.83 -15.97
N ASP A 536 -21.21 6.72 -15.69
CA ASP A 536 -21.39 8.18 -15.70
C ASP A 536 -21.29 8.80 -17.12
N GLY A 537 -21.14 7.97 -18.16
CA GLY A 537 -21.18 8.40 -19.56
C GLY A 537 -19.81 8.61 -20.23
N ALA A 538 -18.70 8.26 -19.57
CA ALA A 538 -17.39 8.26 -20.21
C ALA A 538 -17.28 7.10 -21.24
N VAL A 539 -16.67 7.39 -22.40
CA VAL A 539 -16.44 6.38 -23.45
C VAL A 539 -15.11 5.70 -23.19
N CYS A 540 -15.09 4.36 -23.11
CA CYS A 540 -13.86 3.60 -22.97
C CYS A 540 -13.36 3.08 -24.33
N HIS A 541 -12.17 3.53 -24.74
CA HIS A 541 -11.59 3.19 -26.05
C HIS A 541 -10.79 1.89 -26.04
N CYS A 542 -10.17 1.56 -24.91
CA CYS A 542 -9.52 0.28 -24.62
C CYS A 542 -9.20 0.14 -23.14
N GLY A 543 -8.95 -1.08 -22.69
CA GLY A 543 -8.32 -1.36 -21.41
C GLY A 543 -9.24 -1.30 -20.20
N GLY A 544 -8.63 -1.44 -19.02
CA GLY A 544 -9.33 -1.53 -17.75
C GLY A 544 -9.80 -2.94 -17.42
N GLU A 545 -9.32 -3.96 -18.13
CA GLU A 545 -9.60 -5.37 -17.87
C GLU A 545 -8.53 -6.00 -16.98
N ILE A 546 -8.92 -7.04 -16.23
CA ILE A 546 -7.98 -7.95 -15.61
C ILE A 546 -7.54 -8.93 -16.73
N PRO A 547 -6.24 -9.03 -17.06
CA PRO A 547 -5.80 -9.96 -18.08
C PRO A 547 -6.08 -11.42 -17.69
N ASP A 548 -6.49 -12.23 -18.66
CA ASP A 548 -6.74 -13.66 -18.46
C ASP A 548 -5.48 -14.37 -17.93
N GLY A 549 -5.66 -15.20 -16.90
CA GLY A 549 -4.58 -15.96 -16.26
C GLY A 549 -3.71 -15.16 -15.29
N LEU A 550 -4.00 -13.86 -15.08
CA LEU A 550 -3.31 -12.97 -14.16
C LEU A 550 -4.23 -12.44 -13.03
N GLU A 551 -5.29 -13.16 -12.71
CA GLU A 551 -6.33 -12.71 -11.78
C GLU A 551 -5.88 -12.66 -10.32
N SER A 552 -4.82 -13.40 -9.95
CA SER A 552 -4.30 -13.46 -8.58
C SER A 552 -3.54 -12.18 -8.20
N GLY A 553 -2.74 -11.61 -9.10
CA GLY A 553 -1.92 -10.42 -8.82
C GLY A 553 -2.66 -9.09 -9.01
N GLY A 554 -1.94 -7.99 -8.83
CA GLY A 554 -2.45 -6.62 -9.04
C GLY A 554 -2.62 -6.21 -10.51
N TRP A 555 -2.88 -7.13 -11.43
CA TRP A 555 -2.84 -6.87 -12.88
C TRP A 555 -4.05 -6.12 -13.42
N LEU A 556 -3.80 -5.09 -14.24
CA LEU A 556 -4.84 -4.34 -14.95
C LEU A 556 -4.30 -3.84 -16.28
N THR A 557 -5.03 -4.03 -17.38
CA THR A 557 -4.68 -3.45 -18.68
C THR A 557 -4.80 -1.93 -18.63
N PRO A 558 -3.92 -1.18 -19.31
CA PRO A 558 -3.97 0.27 -19.31
C PRO A 558 -5.24 0.79 -20.02
N ALA A 559 -6.00 1.64 -19.34
CA ALA A 559 -7.28 2.14 -19.82
C ALA A 559 -7.17 3.53 -20.45
N LEU A 560 -7.85 3.71 -21.58
CA LEU A 560 -8.06 5.02 -22.22
C LEU A 560 -9.55 5.33 -22.23
N LEU A 561 -9.94 6.35 -21.47
CA LEU A 561 -11.30 6.87 -21.46
C LEU A 561 -11.36 8.24 -22.14
N GLN A 562 -12.54 8.60 -22.62
CA GLN A 562 -12.89 9.96 -23.01
C GLN A 562 -14.05 10.44 -22.13
N ALA A 563 -13.88 11.61 -21.51
CA ALA A 563 -14.87 12.23 -20.65
C ALA A 563 -15.07 13.70 -21.05
N ASP A 564 -16.24 14.01 -21.60
CA ASP A 564 -16.57 15.36 -22.04
C ASP A 564 -16.98 16.26 -20.86
N ASP A 565 -17.61 15.69 -19.83
CA ASP A 565 -17.95 16.41 -18.60
C ASP A 565 -16.74 16.47 -17.65
N PRO A 566 -16.19 17.68 -17.38
CA PRO A 566 -15.06 17.83 -16.47
C PRO A 566 -15.41 17.54 -15.00
N ALA A 567 -16.69 17.48 -14.62
CA ALA A 567 -17.11 17.23 -13.25
C ALA A 567 -17.04 15.74 -12.85
N LEU A 568 -16.85 14.83 -13.82
CA LEU A 568 -16.81 13.39 -13.54
C LEU A 568 -15.69 13.03 -12.55
N ALA A 569 -15.96 12.07 -11.67
CA ALA A 569 -15.02 11.66 -10.63
C ALA A 569 -13.68 11.15 -11.21
N ILE A 570 -13.71 10.50 -12.38
CA ILE A 570 -12.52 10.02 -13.09
C ILE A 570 -11.62 11.15 -13.59
N VAL A 571 -12.20 12.34 -13.85
CA VAL A 571 -11.47 13.56 -14.20
C VAL A 571 -10.96 14.23 -12.94
N GLN A 572 -11.76 14.30 -11.88
CA GLN A 572 -11.44 15.11 -10.69
C GLN A 572 -10.49 14.43 -9.69
N ARG A 573 -10.50 13.09 -9.61
CA ARG A 573 -9.77 12.34 -8.58
C ARG A 573 -8.54 11.63 -9.15
N GLU A 574 -7.48 11.55 -8.35
CA GLU A 574 -6.31 10.75 -8.68
C GLU A 574 -6.64 9.26 -8.54
N THR A 575 -6.53 8.49 -9.63
CA THR A 575 -6.74 7.04 -9.65
C THR A 575 -5.52 6.26 -9.17
N PHE A 576 -4.32 6.81 -9.36
CA PHE A 576 -3.04 6.16 -9.06
C PHE A 576 -2.88 4.76 -9.68
N GLY A 577 -3.39 4.59 -10.90
CA GLY A 577 -3.26 3.38 -11.72
C GLY A 577 -3.09 3.70 -13.21
N PRO A 578 -3.07 2.70 -14.10
CA PRO A 578 -2.74 2.87 -15.51
C PRO A 578 -3.97 3.38 -16.29
N VAL A 579 -4.49 4.55 -15.91
CA VAL A 579 -5.73 5.12 -16.47
C VAL A 579 -5.45 6.51 -17.00
N MET A 580 -5.81 6.74 -18.26
CA MET A 580 -5.76 8.05 -18.91
C MET A 580 -7.15 8.46 -19.39
N VAL A 581 -7.47 9.75 -19.20
CA VAL A 581 -8.74 10.36 -19.58
C VAL A 581 -8.47 11.46 -20.59
N VAL A 582 -9.08 11.36 -21.76
CA VAL A 582 -9.02 12.37 -22.82
C VAL A 582 -10.22 13.31 -22.69
N GLN A 583 -9.98 14.61 -22.84
CA GLN A 583 -11.01 15.65 -22.81
C GLN A 583 -10.87 16.57 -24.04
N PRO A 584 -11.96 16.88 -24.76
CA PRO A 584 -11.90 17.80 -25.89
C PRO A 584 -11.81 19.26 -25.43
N ALA A 585 -10.98 20.04 -26.12
CA ALA A 585 -10.89 21.50 -25.95
C ALA A 585 -11.14 22.24 -27.28
N ARG A 586 -11.81 23.39 -27.20
CA ARG A 586 -12.16 24.22 -28.37
C ARG A 586 -11.01 25.14 -28.78
N ASP A 587 -10.23 25.56 -27.79
CA ASP A 587 -9.11 26.48 -27.92
C ASP A 587 -8.17 26.34 -26.71
N ILE A 588 -7.11 27.15 -26.67
CA ILE A 588 -6.11 27.14 -25.59
C ILE A 588 -6.69 27.61 -24.25
N GLU A 589 -7.65 28.54 -24.23
CA GLU A 589 -8.22 29.03 -22.98
C GLU A 589 -9.08 27.95 -22.32
N HIS A 590 -9.95 27.30 -23.10
CA HIS A 590 -10.71 26.15 -22.62
C HIS A 590 -9.79 24.99 -22.20
N ALA A 591 -8.68 24.77 -22.92
CA ALA A 591 -7.73 23.73 -22.55
C ALA A 591 -7.08 24.01 -21.18
N LEU A 592 -6.76 25.27 -20.90
CA LEU A 592 -6.23 25.72 -19.61
C LEU A 592 -7.27 25.67 -18.50
N GLU A 593 -8.52 26.05 -18.77
CA GLU A 593 -9.64 25.88 -17.84
C GLU A 593 -9.78 24.41 -17.40
N LEU A 594 -9.76 23.48 -18.35
CA LEU A 594 -9.80 22.05 -18.06
C LEU A 594 -8.56 21.58 -17.30
N ALA A 595 -7.36 21.99 -17.73
CA ALA A 595 -6.11 21.59 -17.09
C ALA A 595 -6.03 22.08 -15.63
N ASN A 596 -6.46 23.32 -15.36
CA ASN A 596 -6.44 23.93 -14.04
C ASN A 596 -7.68 23.58 -13.19
N GLY A 597 -8.75 23.06 -13.80
CA GLY A 597 -10.04 22.76 -13.16
C GLY A 597 -10.05 21.55 -12.21
N VAL A 598 -8.91 21.25 -11.57
CA VAL A 598 -8.76 20.24 -10.52
C VAL A 598 -8.02 20.84 -9.32
N ASP A 599 -8.19 20.20 -8.17
CA ASP A 599 -7.62 20.59 -6.88
C ASP A 599 -6.08 20.46 -6.83
N GLN A 600 -5.50 19.62 -7.68
CA GLN A 600 -4.07 19.30 -7.76
C GLN A 600 -3.33 20.22 -8.74
N GLY A 601 -2.02 20.40 -8.51
CA GLY A 601 -1.16 21.27 -9.31
C GLY A 601 0.29 20.82 -9.32
N LEU A 602 0.57 19.56 -9.64
CA LEU A 602 1.94 19.04 -9.63
C LEU A 602 2.68 19.23 -10.96
N ALA A 603 2.20 18.59 -12.03
CA ALA A 603 2.84 18.67 -13.35
C ALA A 603 1.85 18.89 -14.48
N ALA A 604 2.31 19.56 -15.54
CA ALA A 604 1.62 19.65 -16.82
C ALA A 604 2.60 19.60 -18.00
N ALA A 605 2.11 19.12 -19.15
CA ALA A 605 2.88 19.08 -20.39
C ALA A 605 2.11 19.77 -21.54
N PHE A 606 2.83 20.31 -22.51
CA PHE A 606 2.28 20.91 -23.71
C PHE A 606 2.93 20.31 -24.96
N TYR A 607 2.10 19.87 -25.89
CA TYR A 607 2.48 19.39 -27.22
C TYR A 607 1.81 20.28 -28.26
N GLY A 608 2.61 20.96 -29.07
CA GLY A 608 2.12 21.89 -30.09
C GLY A 608 3.18 22.93 -30.45
N THR A 609 3.07 23.51 -31.65
CA THR A 609 4.13 24.38 -32.20
C THR A 609 3.78 25.86 -32.23
N ASP A 610 2.53 26.23 -31.96
CA ASP A 610 2.10 27.64 -31.91
C ASP A 610 2.78 28.38 -30.75
N PRO A 611 3.64 29.40 -31.02
CA PRO A 611 4.35 30.14 -29.98
C PRO A 611 3.42 30.88 -29.00
N ALA A 612 2.29 31.39 -29.49
CA ALA A 612 1.33 32.12 -28.66
C ALA A 612 0.67 31.17 -27.65
N GLN A 613 0.29 29.97 -28.09
CA GLN A 613 -0.30 28.96 -27.20
C GLN A 613 0.72 28.42 -26.20
N ARG A 614 1.98 28.21 -26.61
CA ARG A 614 3.07 27.80 -25.70
C ARG A 614 3.34 28.85 -24.62
N ALA A 615 3.42 30.13 -25.02
CA ALA A 615 3.58 31.23 -24.07
C ALA A 615 2.38 31.33 -23.13
N ARG A 616 1.17 31.13 -23.65
CA ARG A 616 -0.06 31.14 -22.85
C ARG A 616 -0.10 29.99 -21.85
N PHE A 617 0.28 28.78 -22.26
CA PHE A 617 0.43 27.62 -21.36
C PHE A 617 1.42 27.90 -20.23
N MET A 618 2.60 28.42 -20.57
CA MET A 618 3.61 28.80 -19.58
C MET A 618 3.11 29.83 -18.56
N ALA A 619 2.30 30.79 -19.01
CA ALA A 619 1.83 31.89 -18.18
C ALA A 619 0.61 31.52 -17.30
N ALA A 620 -0.22 30.56 -17.71
CA ALA A 620 -1.50 30.29 -17.05
C ALA A 620 -1.63 28.90 -16.42
N SER A 621 -0.73 27.96 -16.68
CA SER A 621 -0.80 26.66 -16.01
C SER A 621 -0.50 26.77 -14.51
N GLU A 622 -1.38 26.21 -13.69
CA GLU A 622 -1.31 26.30 -12.23
C GLU A 622 -0.69 25.04 -11.62
N CYS A 623 0.54 24.73 -12.01
CA CYS A 623 1.32 23.62 -11.47
C CYS A 623 2.81 23.94 -11.41
N GLY A 624 3.55 23.24 -10.55
CA GLY A 624 4.96 23.55 -10.32
C GLY A 624 5.93 22.99 -11.38
N LEU A 625 5.50 22.01 -12.19
CA LEU A 625 6.34 21.39 -13.22
C LEU A 625 5.71 21.53 -14.61
N LEU A 626 6.23 22.44 -15.42
CA LEU A 626 5.83 22.60 -16.82
C LEU A 626 6.81 21.91 -17.75
N ARG A 627 6.27 21.23 -18.75
CA ARG A 627 7.06 20.54 -19.77
C ARG A 627 6.55 20.86 -21.16
N PHE A 628 7.47 20.94 -22.11
CA PHE A 628 7.17 21.12 -23.51
C PHE A 628 7.72 19.96 -24.30
N ASP A 629 6.85 19.31 -25.08
CA ASP A 629 7.19 18.23 -26.01
C ASP A 629 7.91 17.04 -25.34
N GLN A 630 7.74 16.90 -24.01
CA GLN A 630 8.28 15.81 -23.20
C GLN A 630 7.40 15.52 -21.98
N SER A 631 7.14 14.25 -21.69
CA SER A 631 6.36 13.83 -20.51
C SER A 631 7.04 12.78 -19.65
N ALA A 632 8.35 12.57 -19.82
CA ALA A 632 9.09 11.54 -19.10
C ALA A 632 8.91 11.63 -17.57
N PRO A 633 8.59 10.52 -16.87
CA PRO A 633 8.44 10.51 -15.43
C PRO A 633 9.81 10.68 -14.76
N GLY A 634 10.22 11.92 -14.54
CA GLY A 634 11.43 12.28 -13.80
C GLY A 634 11.57 13.80 -13.70
N ALA A 635 12.07 14.27 -12.57
CA ALA A 635 12.56 15.65 -12.45
C ALA A 635 14.08 15.63 -12.56
N HIS A 636 14.64 16.70 -13.11
CA HIS A 636 16.10 16.84 -13.12
C HIS A 636 16.59 16.96 -11.67
N ARG A 637 17.66 16.24 -11.31
CA ARG A 637 18.15 16.13 -9.92
C ARG A 637 18.45 17.46 -9.21
N SER A 638 18.73 18.51 -9.97
CA SER A 638 19.01 19.86 -9.46
C SER A 638 17.89 20.88 -9.71
N ALA A 639 16.84 20.51 -10.46
CA ALA A 639 15.71 21.40 -10.69
C ALA A 639 14.71 21.28 -9.53
N PRO A 640 14.12 22.39 -9.07
CA PRO A 640 13.16 22.36 -7.98
C PRO A 640 11.94 21.52 -8.35
N PHE A 641 11.54 20.65 -7.44
CA PHE A 641 10.31 19.86 -7.51
C PHE A 641 9.30 20.44 -6.53
N SER A 642 8.17 20.94 -7.03
CA SER A 642 7.19 21.60 -6.19
C SER A 642 5.78 21.30 -6.66
N GLY A 643 4.92 20.87 -5.72
CA GLY A 643 3.48 20.85 -5.92
C GLY A 643 2.82 22.20 -5.61
N TRP A 644 1.95 22.68 -6.50
CA TRP A 644 1.05 23.82 -6.24
C TRP A 644 -0.34 23.32 -5.78
N LYS A 645 -1.20 24.24 -5.35
CA LYS A 645 -2.57 23.95 -4.87
C LYS A 645 -2.54 22.89 -3.76
N ARG A 646 -3.30 21.79 -3.92
CA ARG A 646 -3.33 20.67 -2.97
C ARG A 646 -2.27 19.60 -3.23
N SER A 647 -1.39 19.80 -4.23
CA SER A 647 -0.28 18.88 -4.51
C SER A 647 0.97 19.15 -3.68
N GLY A 648 1.06 20.26 -2.96
CA GLY A 648 2.23 20.54 -2.15
C GLY A 648 1.97 21.51 -0.99
N LEU A 649 2.84 21.46 0.01
CA LEU A 649 2.92 22.44 1.09
C LEU A 649 4.39 22.64 1.47
N GLY A 650 4.84 23.89 1.53
CA GLY A 650 6.22 24.23 1.88
C GLY A 650 7.09 24.53 0.66
N PRO A 651 8.41 24.67 0.87
CA PRO A 651 9.34 24.99 -0.20
C PRO A 651 9.60 23.78 -1.14
N PRO A 652 10.12 23.98 -2.35
CA PRO A 652 10.42 22.89 -3.29
C PRO A 652 11.49 21.90 -2.77
N GLU A 653 11.37 20.63 -3.17
CA GLU A 653 12.43 19.63 -3.04
C GLU A 653 13.49 19.74 -4.15
N HIS A 654 14.64 19.14 -3.89
CA HIS A 654 15.81 19.01 -4.77
C HIS A 654 16.61 20.29 -4.96
N GLY A 655 17.89 20.11 -5.30
CA GLY A 655 18.79 21.22 -5.55
C GLY A 655 18.97 22.07 -4.29
N ALA A 656 19.34 23.35 -4.46
CA ALA A 656 19.62 24.26 -3.35
C ALA A 656 18.39 24.55 -2.45
N TRP A 657 17.19 24.19 -2.90
CA TRP A 657 15.90 24.45 -2.24
C TRP A 657 15.67 23.51 -1.06
N ASP A 658 16.32 22.35 -1.03
CA ASP A 658 16.24 21.42 0.12
C ASP A 658 16.65 22.09 1.45
N MET A 659 17.54 23.08 1.39
CA MET A 659 17.94 23.84 2.58
C MET A 659 16.76 24.59 3.22
N ASP A 660 15.75 25.01 2.46
CA ASP A 660 14.56 25.68 3.00
C ASP A 660 13.67 24.73 3.78
N ILE A 661 13.74 23.43 3.48
CA ILE A 661 13.02 22.38 4.22
C ILE A 661 13.72 22.10 5.55
N TYR A 662 15.06 22.02 5.52
CA TYR A 662 15.84 21.43 6.61
C TYR A 662 16.60 22.43 7.48
N THR A 663 16.47 23.73 7.22
CA THR A 663 17.10 24.78 8.02
C THR A 663 16.15 25.93 8.37
N ARG A 664 16.57 26.73 9.36
CA ARG A 664 15.95 27.99 9.76
C ARG A 664 16.99 29.09 9.80
N ILE A 665 16.53 30.33 9.56
CA ILE A 665 17.40 31.50 9.55
C ILE A 665 17.56 32.06 10.97
N GLN A 666 18.79 32.39 11.34
CA GLN A 666 19.15 33.13 12.53
C GLN A 666 19.90 34.41 12.12
N THR A 667 19.37 35.57 12.49
CA THR A 667 20.05 36.86 12.32
C THR A 667 20.81 37.22 13.59
N VAL A 668 22.03 37.73 13.42
CA VAL A 668 22.92 38.19 14.49
C VAL A 668 23.22 39.67 14.25
N TYR A 669 23.05 40.49 15.27
CA TYR A 669 23.39 41.91 15.28
C TYR A 669 24.67 42.15 16.08
N GLY A 670 25.52 43.07 15.63
CA GLY A 670 26.77 43.45 16.29
C GLY A 670 28.04 43.08 15.51
N ASP A 671 29.18 43.62 15.94
CA ASP A 671 30.50 43.31 15.36
C ASP A 671 30.95 41.91 15.80
N ALA A 672 30.68 40.92 14.95
CA ALA A 672 31.13 39.54 15.12
C ALA A 672 32.38 39.22 14.29
N ALA A 673 33.11 40.25 13.82
CA ALA A 673 34.33 40.05 13.04
C ALA A 673 35.31 39.12 13.78
N GLY A 674 35.64 37.98 13.16
CA GLY A 674 36.55 36.97 13.71
C GLY A 674 35.90 35.81 14.49
N LEU A 675 34.64 35.91 14.94
CA LEU A 675 33.91 34.77 15.53
C LEU A 675 33.42 33.77 14.46
N GLU A 676 33.34 34.24 13.21
CA GLU A 676 32.80 33.52 12.06
C GLU A 676 33.74 32.45 11.51
N GLU A 677 35.06 32.64 11.57
CA GLU A 677 36.05 31.66 11.08
C GLU A 677 35.96 30.33 11.81
N LYS A 678 35.60 30.36 13.11
CA LYS A 678 35.37 29.15 13.91
C LYS A 678 34.08 28.42 13.56
N LEU A 679 33.13 29.11 12.90
CA LEU A 679 31.82 28.57 12.51
C LEU A 679 31.77 28.11 11.04
N ARG A 680 32.78 28.45 10.22
CA ARG A 680 32.86 28.01 8.81
C ARG A 680 33.16 26.52 8.65
N PHE A 681 33.68 25.88 9.70
CA PHE A 681 34.09 24.48 9.69
C PHE A 681 33.11 23.53 10.40
N THR A 682 32.01 24.04 10.97
CA THR A 682 30.85 23.26 11.45
C THR A 682 29.71 23.36 10.44
#